data_AF-A0A971CIF3-F1
#
_entry.id   AF-A0A971CIF3-F1
#
_cell.length_a   1.000
_cell.length_b   1.000
_cell.length_c   1.000
_cell.angle_alpha   90.00
_cell.angle_beta   90.00
_cell.angle_gamma   90.00
#
_symmetry.space_group_name_H-M   'P 1'
#
loop_
_entity.id
_entity.type
_entity.pdbx_description
1 polymer ?
#
loop_
_entity_poly.entity_id
_entity_poly.type
_entity_poly.pdbx_seq_one_letter_code
_entity_poly.pdbx_strand_id
1 'polypeptide(L)'
;ARECGLRPEYELPEMNGQTARRYTDSRIQVLFFSEDLDRKLGGLREAVRVLERDAGINALYCAFGFLEYYPSNVTDEKRLAPLVLLPISIDRVLVEHQYWYSISSRNEDIQINVALAQLLKEMAIDIPGWPDDDEDDDNPLGRYLGLVQQAISSKPDWRVRRYVTIGLFTFSTLAMYEDLDAQRWPADAPLEQQPVLRTLVAGAETCTIQYAEDYEIDNLKGPEPLLITDADSSQYSAVIDVLRGRSSQVIQGPPGTGKSQTITNIIAAALHENLSVLFVAEKMAALEVVKKRLDAAGLEAFCLELHSSKTSKTAVIQSLAQRLAYRPPTLDGSLVQSNADALLAARNDLLYYVQHVNQDAGQTGRKIYDILLGSAIRDERRSELPEGITEARFADPLEITLHRYRRMLDSAATLETQMRPLAEFGQLADHPWRGFQNVQITELEESRLKRLFLEWTDAIRRLLELLSSIAWQTGSPMPGSIVELEEFCRRVSEMPPPPVDLRIETYKACACAHNRNLLRQVLECFETLSGYEAKLTLHTDNLAGTRYLGSGALDEAVQLLRKLGMEEFTVASLMESKEAFENTAAQTARLESVCSALCVALGIPDSSIASIRAAVVATELLKKLPRPLWSKRSAAIFDEANRSLFEQATEKARALRQSRTRLEAQFELQLLPSADDLRRHSSALRSANAFSALFSSACRQAKRVYRGIARHGVRKSRDEMARALMQCARYLTDTEAFNNRDDLKAVCGPNFDGVDTPFSELLQIAQWGDEVRHKLASEGEAGRQAREVLFNGSVDQLDILSGIAAQPAFSLLQNVVTSIDEDDRMTWGELVQLHRSRSDMMNSVADVFQRAALKNLSGLEELLSVADTLR
;
A
#
# COMPACT_ATOMS: atom_id res chain seq x y z
N ALA A 1 -40.07 -12.17 -37.04
CA ALA A 1 -40.73 -10.85 -36.86
C ALA A 1 -41.75 -10.56 -37.96
N ARG A 2 -41.33 -10.32 -39.23
CA ARG A 2 -42.25 -10.04 -40.36
C ARG A 2 -43.28 -11.15 -40.59
N GLU A 3 -42.86 -12.40 -40.48
CA GLU A 3 -43.73 -13.59 -40.59
C GLU A 3 -44.76 -13.70 -39.45
N CYS A 4 -44.47 -13.12 -38.28
CA CYS A 4 -45.37 -13.07 -37.13
C CYS A 4 -46.27 -11.82 -37.13
N GLY A 5 -46.31 -11.07 -38.24
CA GLY A 5 -47.04 -9.80 -38.34
C GLY A 5 -46.42 -8.64 -37.55
N LEU A 6 -45.18 -8.77 -37.08
CA LEU A 6 -44.47 -7.74 -36.34
C LEU A 6 -43.70 -6.84 -37.31
N ARG A 7 -43.82 -5.51 -37.13
CA ARG A 7 -43.05 -4.52 -37.88
C ARG A 7 -41.66 -4.39 -37.25
N PRO A 8 -40.57 -4.79 -37.93
CA PRO A 8 -39.21 -4.74 -37.36
C PRO A 8 -38.51 -3.38 -37.62
N GLU A 9 -39.25 -2.37 -38.07
CA GLU A 9 -38.69 -1.04 -38.36
C GLU A 9 -38.41 -0.31 -37.03
N TYR A 10 -37.24 0.32 -36.93
CA TYR A 10 -36.86 1.11 -35.76
C TYR A 10 -37.55 2.48 -35.71
N GLU A 11 -38.08 2.95 -36.83
CA GLU A 11 -38.78 4.23 -36.95
C GLU A 11 -40.25 4.06 -36.53
N LEU A 12 -40.69 4.83 -35.54
CA LEU A 12 -42.08 4.81 -35.11
C LEU A 12 -42.99 5.43 -36.18
N PRO A 13 -44.18 4.85 -36.43
CA PRO A 13 -45.13 5.41 -37.37
C PRO A 13 -45.69 6.75 -36.88
N GLU A 14 -46.15 7.60 -37.80
CA GLU A 14 -46.99 8.75 -37.46
C GLU A 14 -48.32 8.25 -36.89
N MET A 15 -48.50 8.45 -35.58
CA MET A 15 -49.70 8.04 -34.86
C MET A 15 -50.83 9.04 -35.16
N ASN A 16 -51.47 8.92 -36.33
CA ASN A 16 -52.72 9.60 -36.63
C ASN A 16 -53.91 8.67 -36.26
N GLY A 17 -54.46 8.88 -35.06
CA GLY A 17 -55.88 8.71 -34.68
C GLY A 17 -56.62 7.37 -34.83
N GLN A 18 -56.11 6.34 -35.52
CA GLN A 18 -56.86 5.08 -35.72
C GLN A 18 -56.05 3.80 -35.45
N THR A 19 -54.72 3.80 -35.61
CA THR A 19 -53.86 2.63 -35.40
C THR A 19 -53.51 2.37 -33.93
N ALA A 20 -53.71 3.37 -33.05
CA ALA A 20 -53.38 3.31 -31.62
C ALA A 20 -54.18 2.26 -30.83
N ARG A 21 -55.37 1.86 -31.32
CA ARG A 21 -56.24 0.88 -30.63
C ARG A 21 -55.76 -0.57 -30.67
N ARG A 22 -54.69 -0.90 -31.40
CA ARG A 22 -54.21 -2.28 -31.55
C ARG A 22 -53.35 -2.75 -30.37
N TYR A 23 -52.79 -1.82 -29.59
CA TYR A 23 -51.93 -2.08 -28.43
C TYR A 23 -52.54 -1.38 -27.22
N THR A 24 -53.37 -2.11 -26.45
CA THR A 24 -53.99 -1.62 -25.21
C THR A 24 -53.31 -2.18 -23.95
N ASP A 25 -52.20 -2.88 -24.11
CA ASP A 25 -51.43 -3.48 -23.02
C ASP A 25 -50.22 -2.60 -22.65
N SER A 26 -49.73 -2.75 -21.43
CA SER A 26 -48.55 -2.05 -20.91
C SER A 26 -47.23 -2.76 -21.26
N ARG A 27 -47.21 -3.53 -22.35
CA ARG A 27 -46.07 -4.39 -22.72
C ARG A 27 -45.30 -3.80 -23.89
N ILE A 28 -43.99 -3.62 -23.71
CA ILE A 28 -43.10 -3.15 -24.77
C ILE A 28 -42.59 -4.36 -25.55
N GLN A 29 -42.84 -4.38 -26.85
CA GLN A 29 -42.36 -5.43 -27.72
C GLN A 29 -40.93 -5.13 -28.20
N VAL A 30 -40.04 -6.11 -28.07
CA VAL A 30 -38.63 -6.02 -28.49
C VAL A 30 -38.28 -7.11 -29.49
N LEU A 31 -37.28 -6.86 -30.34
CA LEU A 31 -36.79 -7.83 -31.34
C LEU A 31 -35.73 -8.79 -30.78
N PHE A 32 -35.45 -8.73 -29.48
CA PHE A 32 -34.44 -9.57 -28.80
C PHE A 32 -35.07 -10.84 -28.23
N PHE A 33 -34.33 -11.95 -28.28
CA PHE A 33 -34.65 -13.14 -27.50
C PHE A 33 -34.42 -12.89 -26.00
N SER A 34 -35.00 -13.72 -25.14
CA SER A 34 -34.95 -13.54 -23.68
C SER A 34 -33.52 -13.44 -23.12
N GLU A 35 -32.60 -14.28 -23.59
CA GLU A 35 -31.20 -14.28 -23.12
C GLU A 35 -30.44 -13.01 -23.55
N ASP A 36 -30.62 -12.57 -24.80
CA ASP A 36 -30.01 -11.34 -25.30
C ASP A 36 -30.59 -10.08 -24.64
N LEU A 37 -31.89 -10.10 -24.35
CA LEU A 37 -32.58 -9.04 -23.62
C LEU A 37 -32.06 -8.94 -22.19
N ASP A 38 -31.93 -10.07 -21.49
CA ASP A 38 -31.40 -10.13 -20.12
C ASP A 38 -29.94 -9.65 -20.07
N ARG A 39 -29.12 -10.06 -21.03
CA ARG A 39 -27.73 -9.60 -21.15
C ARG A 39 -27.65 -8.08 -21.36
N LYS A 40 -28.46 -7.53 -22.29
CA LYS A 40 -28.43 -6.08 -22.60
C LYS A 40 -28.99 -5.23 -21.47
N LEU A 41 -30.18 -5.55 -20.96
CA LEU A 41 -30.81 -4.79 -19.87
C LEU A 41 -30.12 -5.03 -18.53
N GLY A 42 -29.55 -6.22 -18.31
CA GLY A 42 -28.69 -6.53 -17.18
C GLY A 42 -27.42 -5.66 -17.19
N GLY A 43 -26.71 -5.60 -18.33
CA GLY A 43 -25.53 -4.74 -18.49
C GLY A 43 -25.87 -3.25 -18.33
N LEU A 44 -26.97 -2.77 -18.93
CA LEU A 44 -27.43 -1.40 -18.76
C LEU A 44 -27.73 -1.08 -17.30
N ARG A 45 -28.44 -1.96 -16.60
CA ARG A 45 -28.77 -1.77 -15.17
C ARG A 45 -27.53 -1.73 -14.29
N GLU A 46 -26.54 -2.56 -14.57
CA GLU A 46 -25.29 -2.53 -13.80
C GLU A 46 -24.53 -1.22 -14.05
N ALA A 47 -24.45 -0.75 -15.29
CA ALA A 47 -23.85 0.54 -15.60
C ALA A 47 -24.59 1.73 -14.95
N VAL A 48 -25.93 1.69 -14.91
CA VAL A 48 -26.74 2.68 -14.15
C VAL A 48 -26.38 2.65 -12.67
N ARG A 49 -26.31 1.46 -12.05
CA ARG A 49 -25.97 1.32 -10.63
C ARG A 49 -24.57 1.82 -10.30
N VAL A 50 -23.61 1.62 -11.20
CA VAL A 50 -22.25 2.15 -11.06
C VAL A 50 -22.29 3.68 -11.06
N LEU A 51 -22.93 4.30 -12.05
CA LEU A 51 -23.06 5.77 -12.11
C LEU A 51 -23.83 6.35 -10.92
N GLU A 52 -24.87 5.67 -10.43
CA GLU A 52 -25.61 6.07 -9.24
C GLU A 52 -24.78 5.95 -7.95
N ARG A 53 -23.98 4.89 -7.80
CA ARG A 53 -23.17 4.66 -6.57
C ARG A 53 -21.92 5.52 -6.50
N ASP A 54 -21.23 5.65 -7.64
CA ASP A 54 -19.91 6.28 -7.70
C ASP A 54 -20.01 7.78 -7.89
N ALA A 55 -20.95 8.24 -8.74
CA ALA A 55 -21.11 9.65 -9.07
C ALA A 55 -22.42 10.27 -8.57
N GLY A 56 -23.39 9.48 -8.10
CA GLY A 56 -24.71 9.99 -7.69
C GLY A 56 -25.55 10.52 -8.86
N ILE A 57 -25.21 10.19 -10.10
CA ILE A 57 -25.84 10.77 -11.30
C ILE A 57 -26.93 9.83 -11.84
N ASN A 58 -28.15 10.37 -11.99
CA ASN A 58 -29.22 9.70 -12.72
C ASN A 58 -28.99 9.84 -14.24
N ALA A 59 -28.30 8.86 -14.81
CA ALA A 59 -27.94 8.87 -16.23
C ALA A 59 -28.90 8.09 -17.14
N LEU A 60 -29.96 7.47 -16.63
CA LEU A 60 -30.84 6.62 -17.42
C LEU A 60 -32.05 7.37 -17.97
N TYR A 61 -32.11 7.51 -19.30
CA TYR A 61 -33.20 8.18 -19.99
C TYR A 61 -33.79 7.33 -21.11
N CYS A 62 -35.07 7.53 -21.37
CA CYS A 62 -35.73 7.16 -22.60
C CYS A 62 -35.70 8.37 -23.55
N ALA A 63 -34.90 8.28 -24.60
CA ALA A 63 -34.78 9.32 -25.61
C ALA A 63 -35.86 9.13 -26.69
N PHE A 64 -36.65 10.18 -26.92
CA PHE A 64 -37.70 10.23 -27.94
C PHE A 64 -37.33 11.23 -29.04
N GLY A 65 -37.30 10.73 -30.28
CA GLY A 65 -36.96 11.53 -31.45
C GLY A 65 -35.46 11.83 -31.52
N PHE A 66 -34.91 11.78 -32.74
CA PHE A 66 -33.51 12.05 -33.00
C PHE A 66 -33.38 13.01 -34.18
N LEU A 67 -32.51 14.00 -34.04
CA LEU A 67 -32.10 14.84 -35.15
C LEU A 67 -30.95 14.16 -35.90
N GLU A 68 -31.19 13.86 -37.17
CA GLU A 68 -30.17 13.48 -38.14
C GLU A 68 -29.55 14.76 -38.72
N TYR A 69 -28.29 15.04 -38.36
CA TYR A 69 -27.60 16.27 -38.75
C TYR A 69 -26.15 16.01 -39.16
N TYR A 70 -25.57 17.00 -39.86
CA TYR A 70 -24.22 16.99 -40.39
C TYR A 70 -23.44 18.17 -39.80
N PRO A 71 -22.40 17.94 -38.98
CA PRO A 71 -21.72 19.00 -38.22
C PRO A 71 -20.90 19.95 -39.10
N SER A 72 -20.40 19.50 -40.25
CA SER A 72 -19.63 20.32 -41.20
C SER A 72 -20.08 20.04 -42.63
N ASN A 73 -20.17 21.07 -43.46
CA ASN A 73 -20.49 20.94 -44.89
C ASN A 73 -19.42 20.19 -45.72
N VAL A 74 -18.31 19.79 -45.08
CA VAL A 74 -17.13 19.18 -45.71
C VAL A 74 -17.05 17.67 -45.43
N THR A 75 -17.66 17.20 -44.33
CA THR A 75 -17.62 15.81 -43.90
C THR A 75 -19.01 15.19 -44.02
N ASP A 76 -19.13 14.10 -44.77
CA ASP A 76 -20.39 13.36 -44.96
C ASP A 76 -20.74 12.46 -43.74
N GLU A 77 -20.23 12.81 -42.56
CA GLU A 77 -20.41 12.04 -41.34
C GLU A 77 -21.76 12.37 -40.70
N LYS A 78 -22.72 11.46 -40.90
CA LYS A 78 -24.06 11.53 -40.32
C LYS A 78 -24.03 11.33 -38.80
N ARG A 79 -24.61 12.27 -38.05
CA ARG A 79 -24.80 12.17 -36.58
C ARG A 79 -26.28 12.13 -36.21
N LEU A 80 -26.57 11.41 -35.12
CA LEU A 80 -27.91 11.29 -34.54
C LEU A 80 -27.86 11.81 -33.11
N ALA A 81 -28.57 12.88 -32.82
CA ALA A 81 -28.69 13.44 -31.47
C ALA A 81 -30.13 13.29 -30.95
N PRO A 82 -30.34 12.83 -29.71
CA PRO A 82 -31.68 12.74 -29.13
C PRO A 82 -32.27 14.14 -28.95
N LEU A 83 -33.58 14.27 -29.12
CA LEU A 83 -34.29 15.54 -28.99
C LEU A 83 -34.93 15.69 -27.60
N VAL A 84 -35.67 14.67 -27.17
CA VAL A 84 -36.43 14.66 -25.91
C VAL A 84 -35.93 13.51 -25.04
N LEU A 85 -35.77 13.76 -23.75
CA LEU A 85 -35.21 12.82 -22.78
C LEU A 85 -36.16 12.72 -21.59
N LEU A 86 -36.68 11.52 -21.35
CA LEU A 86 -37.53 11.22 -20.22
C LEU A 86 -36.74 10.40 -19.18
N PRO A 87 -36.55 10.88 -17.95
CA PRO A 87 -35.93 10.10 -16.88
C PRO A 87 -36.74 8.85 -16.54
N ILE A 88 -36.08 7.68 -16.53
CA ILE A 88 -36.75 6.39 -16.25
C ILE A 88 -36.00 5.56 -15.19
N SER A 89 -36.68 4.56 -14.64
CA SER A 89 -36.10 3.48 -13.84
C SER A 89 -36.40 2.12 -14.47
N ILE A 90 -35.48 1.17 -14.30
CA ILE A 90 -35.63 -0.22 -14.77
C ILE A 90 -35.54 -1.14 -13.56
N ASP A 91 -36.64 -1.80 -13.26
CA ASP A 91 -36.72 -2.84 -12.24
C ASP A 91 -36.70 -4.22 -12.90
N ARG A 92 -36.15 -5.20 -12.17
CA ARG A 92 -36.04 -6.60 -12.60
C ARG A 92 -36.62 -7.49 -11.52
N VAL A 93 -37.61 -8.29 -11.89
CA VAL A 93 -38.26 -9.28 -11.01
C VAL A 93 -38.10 -10.67 -11.63
N LEU A 94 -37.77 -11.66 -10.81
CA LEU A 94 -37.73 -13.06 -11.23
C LEU A 94 -39.11 -13.67 -11.03
N VAL A 95 -39.76 -14.09 -12.10
CA VAL A 95 -41.07 -14.75 -12.08
C VAL A 95 -40.96 -16.04 -12.88
N GLU A 96 -41.29 -17.18 -12.27
CA GLU A 96 -41.30 -18.50 -12.94
C GLU A 96 -40.01 -18.84 -13.71
N HIS A 97 -38.84 -18.59 -13.11
CA HIS A 97 -37.51 -18.81 -13.72
C HIS A 97 -37.18 -17.92 -14.95
N GLN A 98 -37.96 -16.86 -15.19
CA GLN A 98 -37.66 -15.85 -16.21
C GLN A 98 -37.56 -14.45 -15.61
N TYR A 99 -36.65 -13.64 -16.14
CA TYR A 99 -36.48 -12.26 -15.72
C TYR A 99 -37.46 -11.34 -16.46
N TRP A 100 -38.31 -10.67 -15.68
CA TRP A 100 -39.22 -9.64 -16.16
C TRP A 100 -38.64 -8.27 -15.83
N TYR A 101 -38.64 -7.38 -16.83
CA TYR A 101 -38.18 -6.00 -16.69
C TYR A 101 -39.39 -5.06 -16.76
N SER A 102 -39.52 -4.18 -15.77
CA SER A 102 -40.52 -3.11 -15.76
C SER A 102 -39.84 -1.76 -15.84
N ILE A 103 -40.37 -0.88 -16.69
CA ILE A 103 -39.89 0.48 -16.87
C ILE A 103 -40.92 1.43 -16.31
N SER A 104 -40.49 2.36 -15.46
CA SER A 104 -41.34 3.41 -14.90
C SER A 104 -40.68 4.77 -15.06
N SER A 105 -41.50 5.81 -15.21
CA SER A 105 -41.02 7.21 -15.12
C SER A 105 -40.64 7.54 -13.69
N ARG A 106 -39.64 8.41 -13.50
CA ARG A 106 -39.21 8.89 -12.18
C ARG A 106 -40.07 10.03 -11.62
N ASN A 107 -41.17 10.40 -12.28
CA ASN A 107 -41.98 11.60 -11.99
C ASN A 107 -41.12 12.89 -12.00
N GLU A 108 -40.08 12.89 -12.83
CA GLU A 108 -39.25 14.05 -13.15
C GLU A 108 -39.76 14.68 -14.45
N ASP A 109 -39.45 15.96 -14.65
CA ASP A 109 -39.91 16.71 -15.82
C ASP A 109 -39.21 16.21 -17.10
N ILE A 110 -39.91 16.32 -18.23
CA ILE A 110 -39.36 15.99 -19.55
C ILE A 110 -38.25 17.00 -19.88
N GLN A 111 -37.10 16.50 -20.33
CA GLN A 111 -35.96 17.35 -20.67
C GLN A 111 -35.74 17.39 -22.18
N ILE A 112 -35.39 18.57 -22.69
CA ILE A 112 -34.86 18.72 -24.05
C ILE A 112 -33.34 18.59 -23.98
N ASN A 113 -32.74 18.05 -25.04
CA ASN A 113 -31.30 18.01 -25.17
C ASN A 113 -30.71 19.43 -25.36
N VAL A 114 -30.38 20.08 -24.24
CA VAL A 114 -29.82 21.44 -24.21
C VAL A 114 -28.47 21.52 -24.91
N ALA A 115 -27.64 20.47 -24.83
CA ALA A 115 -26.35 20.44 -25.52
C ALA A 115 -26.55 20.52 -27.05
N LEU A 116 -27.59 19.85 -27.57
CA LEU A 116 -27.97 19.97 -28.98
C LEU A 116 -28.53 21.37 -29.29
N ALA A 117 -29.38 21.92 -28.43
CA ALA A 117 -29.92 23.26 -28.61
C ALA A 117 -28.79 24.32 -28.68
N GLN A 118 -27.78 24.21 -27.83
CA GLN A 118 -26.62 25.11 -27.83
C GLN A 118 -25.76 24.95 -29.09
N LEU A 119 -25.48 23.71 -29.50
CA LEU A 119 -24.76 23.44 -30.75
C LEU A 119 -25.48 24.05 -31.96
N LEU A 120 -26.81 23.99 -31.98
CA LEU A 120 -27.59 24.53 -33.09
C LEU A 120 -27.69 26.04 -33.05
N LYS A 121 -27.69 26.64 -31.85
CA LYS A 121 -27.58 28.08 -31.67
C LYS A 121 -26.26 28.62 -32.24
N GLU A 122 -25.14 27.91 -32.07
CA GLU A 122 -23.86 28.24 -32.73
C GLU A 122 -23.96 28.16 -34.27
N MET A 123 -24.82 27.28 -34.79
CA MET A 123 -25.14 27.16 -36.22
C MET A 123 -26.26 28.11 -36.69
N ALA A 124 -26.65 29.07 -35.85
CA ALA A 124 -27.73 30.04 -36.09
C ALA A 124 -29.12 29.41 -36.35
N ILE A 125 -29.39 28.24 -35.75
CA ILE A 125 -30.69 27.57 -35.75
C ILE A 125 -31.21 27.57 -34.32
N ASP A 126 -32.39 28.17 -34.11
CA ASP A 126 -33.04 28.20 -32.79
C ASP A 126 -34.08 27.07 -32.70
N ILE A 127 -33.95 26.21 -31.69
CA ILE A 127 -34.93 25.15 -31.43
C ILE A 127 -35.93 25.67 -30.38
N PRO A 128 -37.24 25.50 -30.59
CA PRO A 128 -38.24 25.85 -29.58
C PRO A 128 -38.11 25.00 -28.31
N GLY A 129 -38.51 25.56 -27.16
CA GLY A 129 -38.65 24.81 -25.91
C GLY A 129 -39.77 23.77 -25.95
N TRP A 130 -39.93 23.03 -24.85
CA TRP A 130 -40.98 22.02 -24.73
C TRP A 130 -42.34 22.74 -24.65
N PRO A 131 -43.37 22.30 -25.41
CA PRO A 131 -44.68 22.95 -25.39
C PRO A 131 -45.40 22.59 -24.09
N ASP A 132 -45.30 23.45 -23.08
CA ASP A 132 -45.99 23.29 -21.78
C ASP A 132 -47.44 23.82 -21.77
N ASP A 133 -47.95 24.29 -22.91
CA ASP A 133 -49.11 25.19 -22.94
C ASP A 133 -50.51 24.53 -22.99
N ASP A 134 -50.64 23.20 -23.16
CA ASP A 134 -51.96 22.57 -23.35
C ASP A 134 -52.08 21.20 -22.60
N GLU A 135 -52.71 21.17 -21.42
CA GLU A 135 -53.02 19.92 -20.67
C GLU A 135 -53.98 18.97 -21.44
N ASP A 136 -54.67 19.48 -22.47
CA ASP A 136 -55.64 18.76 -23.31
C ASP A 136 -55.06 18.25 -24.65
N ASP A 137 -53.74 18.34 -24.90
CA ASP A 137 -53.11 17.82 -26.13
C ASP A 137 -52.92 16.29 -26.07
N ASP A 138 -53.62 15.56 -26.94
CA ASP A 138 -53.51 14.10 -27.07
C ASP A 138 -52.14 13.63 -27.61
N ASN A 139 -51.27 14.52 -28.15
CA ASN A 139 -49.96 14.15 -28.70
C ASN A 139 -48.89 15.28 -28.67
N PRO A 140 -48.42 15.69 -27.47
CA PRO A 140 -47.43 16.77 -27.31
C PRO A 140 -46.08 16.44 -27.98
N LEU A 141 -45.65 15.17 -27.96
CA LEU A 141 -44.43 14.72 -28.62
C LEU A 141 -44.49 14.93 -30.14
N GLY A 142 -45.63 14.60 -30.76
CA GLY A 142 -45.83 14.79 -32.20
C GLY A 142 -45.72 16.26 -32.61
N ARG A 143 -46.33 17.16 -31.82
CA ARG A 143 -46.27 18.61 -32.01
C ARG A 143 -44.84 19.13 -31.89
N TYR A 144 -44.12 18.76 -30.84
CA TYR A 144 -42.72 19.16 -30.65
C TYR A 144 -41.83 18.73 -31.82
N LEU A 145 -41.89 17.45 -32.24
CA LEU A 145 -41.10 16.98 -33.38
C LEU A 145 -41.45 17.72 -34.69
N GLY A 146 -42.71 18.10 -34.88
CA GLY A 146 -43.14 18.94 -36.00
C GLY A 146 -42.55 20.34 -35.97
N LEU A 147 -42.51 20.98 -34.79
CA LEU A 147 -41.89 22.30 -34.60
C LEU A 147 -40.38 22.25 -34.87
N VAL A 148 -39.69 21.22 -34.37
CA VAL A 148 -38.26 21.01 -34.67
C VAL A 148 -38.04 20.81 -36.18
N GLN A 149 -38.90 20.03 -36.84
CA GLN A 149 -38.83 19.82 -38.29
C GLN A 149 -39.05 21.12 -39.09
N GLN A 150 -39.87 22.05 -38.60
CA GLN A 150 -40.03 23.39 -39.18
C GLN A 150 -38.79 24.27 -38.98
N ALA A 151 -38.19 24.25 -37.78
CA ALA A 151 -36.99 25.01 -37.45
C ALA A 151 -35.78 24.64 -38.34
N ILE A 152 -35.66 23.35 -38.72
CA ILE A 152 -34.57 22.85 -39.58
C ILE A 152 -34.87 22.92 -41.08
N SER A 153 -36.00 23.48 -41.50
CA SER A 153 -36.42 23.52 -42.93
C SER A 153 -35.42 24.19 -43.87
N SER A 154 -34.50 25.01 -43.33
CA SER A 154 -33.40 25.64 -44.06
C SER A 154 -32.28 24.67 -44.49
N LYS A 155 -32.25 23.44 -43.96
CA LYS A 155 -31.22 22.42 -44.23
C LYS A 155 -31.82 21.18 -44.92
N PRO A 156 -31.60 20.96 -46.23
CA PRO A 156 -32.28 19.91 -46.99
C PRO A 156 -31.86 18.48 -46.61
N ASP A 157 -30.63 18.29 -46.11
CA ASP A 157 -30.09 16.97 -45.77
C ASP A 157 -30.44 16.51 -44.35
N TRP A 158 -31.06 17.38 -43.54
CA TRP A 158 -31.36 17.11 -42.14
C TRP A 158 -32.77 16.57 -41.96
N ARG A 159 -32.94 15.61 -41.05
CA ARG A 159 -34.24 14.94 -40.85
C ARG A 159 -34.48 14.63 -39.39
N VAL A 160 -35.72 14.79 -38.93
CA VAL A 160 -36.15 14.27 -37.63
C VAL A 160 -36.54 12.80 -37.78
N ARG A 161 -35.88 11.92 -37.03
CA ARG A 161 -36.15 10.48 -36.95
C ARG A 161 -36.96 10.17 -35.69
N ARG A 162 -38.03 9.38 -35.83
CA ARG A 162 -38.91 9.01 -34.70
C ARG A 162 -38.42 7.75 -33.99
N TYR A 163 -37.16 7.74 -33.55
CA TYR A 163 -36.60 6.63 -32.78
C TYR A 163 -36.90 6.78 -31.29
N VAL A 164 -37.00 5.64 -30.59
CA VAL A 164 -37.05 5.57 -29.14
C VAL A 164 -35.91 4.69 -28.66
N THR A 165 -35.01 5.29 -27.87
CA THR A 165 -33.80 4.63 -27.40
C THR A 165 -33.71 4.76 -25.90
N ILE A 166 -33.58 3.64 -25.20
CA ILE A 166 -33.25 3.63 -23.78
C ILE A 166 -31.73 3.55 -23.66
N GLY A 167 -31.13 4.49 -22.96
CA GLY A 167 -29.68 4.58 -22.86
C GLY A 167 -29.20 5.43 -21.70
N LEU A 168 -27.88 5.44 -21.56
CA LEU A 168 -27.17 6.28 -20.62
C LEU A 168 -26.85 7.62 -21.29
N PHE A 169 -27.30 8.71 -20.68
CA PHE A 169 -27.00 10.06 -21.09
C PHE A 169 -26.55 10.87 -19.87
N THR A 170 -25.30 11.32 -19.89
CA THR A 170 -24.67 12.04 -18.77
C THR A 170 -24.62 13.52 -19.08
N PHE A 171 -25.53 14.30 -18.47
CA PHE A 171 -25.59 15.76 -18.63
C PHE A 171 -25.06 16.52 -17.40
N SER A 172 -24.30 15.87 -16.51
CA SER A 172 -23.80 16.52 -15.28
C SER A 172 -22.97 17.77 -15.55
N THR A 173 -22.21 17.80 -16.65
CA THR A 173 -21.42 18.96 -17.08
C THR A 173 -22.28 20.14 -17.54
N LEU A 174 -23.54 19.90 -17.94
CA LEU A 174 -24.44 20.94 -18.38
C LEU A 174 -24.96 21.77 -17.20
N ALA A 175 -25.32 21.13 -16.07
CA ALA A 175 -25.69 21.86 -14.87
C ALA A 175 -24.58 22.82 -14.43
N MET A 176 -23.32 22.37 -14.50
CA MET A 176 -22.15 23.22 -14.25
C MET A 176 -22.03 24.38 -15.24
N TYR A 177 -22.34 24.17 -16.53
CA TYR A 177 -22.34 25.23 -17.52
C TYR A 177 -23.42 26.27 -17.24
N GLU A 178 -24.62 25.82 -16.87
CA GLU A 178 -25.70 26.71 -16.49
C GLU A 178 -25.39 27.51 -15.21
N ASP A 179 -24.68 26.92 -14.25
CA ASP A 179 -24.20 27.62 -13.05
C ASP A 179 -23.18 28.73 -13.36
N LEU A 180 -22.54 28.71 -14.54
CA LEU A 180 -21.66 29.79 -15.00
C LEU A 180 -22.44 30.95 -15.63
N ASP A 181 -23.74 30.81 -15.90
CA ASP A 181 -24.55 31.89 -16.45
C ASP A 181 -24.76 33.00 -15.40
N ALA A 182 -24.17 34.15 -15.66
CA ALA A 182 -24.27 35.32 -14.79
C ALA A 182 -25.72 35.76 -14.54
N GLN A 183 -26.66 35.44 -15.43
CA GLN A 183 -28.08 35.77 -15.27
C GLN A 183 -28.78 34.94 -14.19
N ARG A 184 -28.25 33.76 -13.83
CA ARG A 184 -28.81 32.90 -12.78
C ARG A 184 -28.37 33.30 -11.37
N TRP A 185 -27.33 34.12 -11.24
CA TRP A 185 -26.83 34.58 -9.95
C TRP A 185 -27.61 35.81 -9.46
N PRO A 186 -27.86 35.92 -8.12
CA PRO A 186 -28.46 37.11 -7.54
C PRO A 186 -27.66 38.37 -7.90
N ALA A 187 -28.35 39.46 -8.25
CA ALA A 187 -27.70 40.70 -8.67
C ALA A 187 -26.85 41.35 -7.55
N ASP A 188 -27.16 41.05 -6.29
CA ASP A 188 -26.46 41.48 -5.08
C ASP A 188 -25.25 40.60 -4.71
N ALA A 189 -25.10 39.43 -5.34
CA ALA A 189 -24.02 38.49 -5.06
C ALA A 189 -23.56 37.76 -6.34
N PRO A 190 -23.07 38.49 -7.36
CA PRO A 190 -22.61 37.89 -8.61
C PRO A 190 -21.42 36.97 -8.38
N LEU A 191 -21.26 35.97 -9.27
CA LEU A 191 -20.22 34.94 -9.20
C LEU A 191 -18.80 35.50 -8.90
N GLU A 192 -18.45 36.62 -9.53
CA GLU A 192 -17.13 37.28 -9.42
C GLU A 192 -16.84 37.87 -8.03
N GLN A 193 -17.88 38.19 -7.26
CA GLN A 193 -17.76 38.82 -5.94
C GLN A 193 -17.69 37.79 -4.80
N GLN A 194 -17.85 36.50 -5.10
CA GLN A 194 -17.81 35.45 -4.10
C GLN A 194 -16.39 35.26 -3.54
N PRO A 195 -16.15 35.46 -2.22
CA PRO A 195 -14.80 35.44 -1.66
C PRO A 195 -14.06 34.11 -1.85
N VAL A 196 -14.76 32.99 -1.68
CA VAL A 196 -14.20 31.64 -1.83
C VAL A 196 -13.79 31.37 -3.29
N LEU A 197 -14.68 31.68 -4.25
CA LEU A 197 -14.40 31.50 -5.68
C LEU A 197 -13.26 32.41 -6.15
N ARG A 198 -13.24 33.66 -5.69
CA ARG A 198 -12.15 34.59 -5.99
C ARG A 198 -10.82 34.08 -5.45
N THR A 199 -10.80 33.47 -4.26
CA THR A 199 -9.59 32.89 -3.67
C THR A 199 -9.12 31.66 -4.46
N LEU A 200 -10.05 30.80 -4.90
CA LEU A 200 -9.79 29.64 -5.74
C LEU A 200 -9.27 29.99 -7.14
N VAL A 201 -9.85 31.01 -7.79
CA VAL A 201 -9.56 31.39 -9.18
C VAL A 201 -8.35 32.33 -9.28
N ALA A 202 -8.26 33.34 -8.42
CA ALA A 202 -7.16 34.30 -8.47
C ALA A 202 -5.86 33.74 -7.87
N GLY A 203 -5.96 32.68 -7.06
CA GLY A 203 -4.87 32.19 -6.23
C GLY A 203 -4.56 33.18 -5.10
N ALA A 204 -4.38 32.69 -3.89
CA ALA A 204 -3.83 33.53 -2.82
C ALA A 204 -2.32 33.66 -3.03
N GLU A 205 -1.82 34.89 -3.27
CA GLU A 205 -0.38 35.18 -3.35
C GLU A 205 0.37 34.86 -2.03
N THR A 206 -0.35 34.55 -0.95
CA THR A 206 0.20 34.19 0.36
C THR A 206 -0.73 33.23 1.10
N CYS A 207 -0.81 31.98 0.65
CA CYS A 207 -1.32 30.90 1.48
C CYS A 207 -0.14 30.19 2.17
N THR A 208 0.31 30.73 3.29
CA THR A 208 1.07 29.92 4.25
C THR A 208 0.10 28.87 4.77
N ILE A 209 0.34 27.59 4.51
CA ILE A 209 -0.42 26.51 5.15
C ILE A 209 -0.11 26.60 6.65
N GLN A 210 -0.97 27.29 7.38
CA GLN A 210 -0.91 27.31 8.84
C GLN A 210 -1.55 26.02 9.31
N TYR A 211 -0.72 25.13 9.86
CA TYR A 211 -1.23 24.01 10.65
C TYR A 211 -2.02 24.63 11.83
N ALA A 212 -3.26 24.18 12.01
CA ALA A 212 -4.04 24.60 13.16
C ALA A 212 -3.29 24.18 14.43
N GLU A 213 -3.08 25.12 15.34
CA GLU A 213 -2.51 24.83 16.65
C GLU A 213 -3.51 24.00 17.45
N ASP A 214 -3.05 22.91 18.06
CA ASP A 214 -3.85 22.14 19.01
C ASP A 214 -4.14 23.02 20.22
N TYR A 215 -5.44 23.21 20.51
CA TYR A 215 -5.83 23.95 21.70
C TYR A 215 -5.59 23.10 22.95
N GLU A 216 -5.17 23.74 24.05
CA GLU A 216 -5.27 23.12 25.38
C GLU A 216 -6.75 23.03 25.78
N ILE A 217 -7.38 21.93 25.40
CA ILE A 217 -8.82 21.70 25.58
C ILE A 217 -9.25 21.87 27.02
N ASP A 218 -8.39 21.44 27.94
CA ASP A 218 -8.64 21.49 29.36
C ASP A 218 -8.66 22.91 29.95
N ASN A 219 -8.03 23.89 29.26
CA ASN A 219 -7.88 25.28 29.71
C ASN A 219 -8.64 26.30 28.83
N LEU A 220 -9.48 25.84 27.89
CA LEU A 220 -10.23 26.72 26.99
C LEU A 220 -11.15 27.68 27.78
N LYS A 221 -10.96 28.98 27.56
CA LYS A 221 -11.85 30.04 28.05
C LYS A 221 -12.90 30.35 26.98
N GLY A 222 -14.06 29.70 27.03
CA GLY A 222 -15.18 29.93 26.11
C GLY A 222 -16.28 28.87 26.23
N PRO A 223 -17.41 29.04 25.51
CA PRO A 223 -18.43 27.99 25.43
C PRO A 223 -17.84 26.75 24.77
N GLU A 224 -17.93 25.60 25.46
CA GLU A 224 -17.42 24.33 24.95
C GLU A 224 -18.36 23.80 23.86
N PRO A 225 -17.84 23.40 22.68
CA PRO A 225 -18.67 22.78 21.65
C PRO A 225 -19.33 21.50 22.18
N LEU A 226 -20.64 21.38 21.97
CA LEU A 226 -21.37 20.16 22.28
C LEU A 226 -20.99 19.06 21.29
N LEU A 227 -20.31 18.04 21.80
CA LEU A 227 -19.97 16.85 21.03
C LEU A 227 -21.05 15.78 21.17
N ILE A 228 -21.37 15.13 20.06
CA ILE A 228 -22.31 13.98 20.03
C ILE A 228 -21.57 12.65 19.92
N THR A 229 -20.27 12.68 19.62
CA THR A 229 -19.38 11.52 19.58
C THR A 229 -18.03 11.88 20.18
N ASP A 230 -17.31 10.88 20.71
CA ASP A 230 -15.96 11.05 21.25
C ASP A 230 -15.03 11.72 20.22
N ALA A 231 -14.21 12.64 20.70
CA ALA A 231 -13.22 13.36 19.90
C ALA A 231 -11.88 13.40 20.63
N ASP A 232 -10.79 13.16 19.90
CA ASP A 232 -9.44 13.43 20.40
C ASP A 232 -9.13 14.94 20.36
N SER A 233 -7.91 15.30 20.79
CA SER A 233 -7.55 16.70 20.94
C SER A 233 -7.51 17.48 19.62
N SER A 234 -7.07 16.83 18.55
CA SER A 234 -7.01 17.41 17.21
C SER A 234 -8.40 17.58 16.60
N GLN A 235 -9.28 16.59 16.80
CA GLN A 235 -10.66 16.62 16.32
C GLN A 235 -11.48 17.69 17.04
N TYR A 236 -11.30 17.85 18.35
CA TYR A 236 -11.95 18.90 19.14
C TYR A 236 -11.51 20.29 18.69
N SER A 237 -10.21 20.47 18.43
CA SER A 237 -9.64 21.72 17.93
C SER A 237 -10.24 22.11 16.57
N ALA A 238 -10.43 21.14 15.67
CA ALA A 238 -11.10 21.36 14.39
C ALA A 238 -12.56 21.83 14.55
N VAL A 239 -13.31 21.29 15.52
CA VAL A 239 -14.69 21.74 15.79
C VAL A 239 -14.72 23.20 16.25
N ILE A 240 -13.84 23.58 17.19
CA ILE A 240 -13.74 24.96 17.68
C ILE A 240 -13.45 25.94 16.55
N ASP A 241 -12.54 25.57 15.67
CA ASP A 241 -12.10 26.44 14.60
C ASP A 241 -13.21 26.76 13.60
N VAL A 242 -14.04 25.76 13.28
CA VAL A 242 -15.23 25.96 12.45
C VAL A 242 -16.22 26.88 13.15
N LEU A 243 -16.45 26.70 14.46
CA LEU A 243 -17.35 27.57 15.24
C LEU A 243 -16.84 29.01 15.35
N ARG A 244 -15.52 29.22 15.38
CA ARG A 244 -14.89 30.55 15.38
C ARG A 244 -14.93 31.26 14.02
N GLY A 245 -15.57 30.65 13.01
CA GLY A 245 -15.78 31.27 11.71
C GLY A 245 -14.52 31.35 10.85
N ARG A 246 -13.55 30.43 11.04
CA ARG A 246 -12.40 30.30 10.13
C ARG A 246 -12.90 29.74 8.80
N SER A 247 -13.05 30.61 7.80
CA SER A 247 -13.93 30.42 6.62
C SER A 247 -13.49 29.33 5.63
N SER A 248 -12.37 28.64 5.84
CA SER A 248 -11.91 27.54 4.97
C SER A 248 -10.89 26.68 5.72
N GLN A 249 -11.27 25.45 6.08
CA GLN A 249 -10.37 24.50 6.74
C GLN A 249 -10.30 23.19 5.97
N VAL A 250 -9.11 22.59 5.94
CA VAL A 250 -8.88 21.26 5.37
C VAL A 250 -8.58 20.31 6.52
N ILE A 251 -9.44 19.32 6.72
CA ILE A 251 -9.24 18.27 7.72
C ILE A 251 -8.71 17.03 7.00
N GLN A 252 -7.43 16.70 7.23
CA GLN A 252 -6.79 15.51 6.70
C GLN A 252 -6.56 14.48 7.81
N GLY A 253 -6.87 13.22 7.54
CA GLY A 253 -6.60 12.13 8.47
C GLY A 253 -6.42 10.80 7.75
N PRO A 254 -5.57 9.87 8.23
CA PRO A 254 -5.47 8.50 7.73
C PRO A 254 -6.83 7.75 7.75
N PRO A 255 -7.00 6.66 6.97
CA PRO A 255 -8.19 5.82 7.07
C PRO A 255 -8.33 5.26 8.50
N GLY A 256 -9.54 5.33 9.07
CA GLY A 256 -9.82 4.86 10.43
C GLY A 256 -9.70 5.91 11.55
N THR A 257 -9.17 7.11 11.29
CA THR A 257 -8.95 8.15 12.32
C THR A 257 -10.18 9.02 12.61
N GLY A 258 -11.38 8.45 12.56
CA GLY A 258 -12.58 9.15 13.03
C GLY A 258 -13.07 10.34 12.19
N LYS A 259 -12.60 10.57 10.96
CA LYS A 259 -13.05 11.72 10.11
C LYS A 259 -14.58 11.93 10.07
N SER A 260 -15.34 10.85 9.88
CA SER A 260 -16.81 10.93 9.90
C SER A 260 -17.36 11.32 11.27
N GLN A 261 -16.71 10.95 12.38
CA GLN A 261 -17.06 11.41 13.73
C GLN A 261 -16.83 12.92 13.85
N THR A 262 -15.66 13.41 13.40
CA THR A 262 -15.33 14.84 13.40
C THR A 262 -16.35 15.65 12.59
N ILE A 263 -16.72 15.20 11.39
CA ILE A 263 -17.77 15.84 10.56
C ILE A 263 -19.11 15.88 11.31
N THR A 264 -19.49 14.76 11.94
CA THR A 264 -20.77 14.66 12.66
C THR A 264 -20.80 15.62 13.85
N ASN A 265 -19.70 15.74 14.59
CA ASN A 265 -19.54 16.70 15.68
C ASN A 265 -19.57 18.15 15.18
N ILE A 266 -18.91 18.47 14.05
CA ILE A 266 -18.96 19.80 13.43
C ILE A 266 -20.40 20.18 13.08
N ILE A 267 -21.15 19.27 12.43
CA ILE A 267 -22.55 19.51 12.05
C ILE A 267 -23.40 19.75 13.31
N ALA A 268 -23.27 18.90 14.34
CA ALA A 268 -24.04 19.05 15.57
C ALA A 268 -23.72 20.37 16.31
N ALA A 269 -22.45 20.74 16.39
CA ALA A 269 -22.02 21.99 16.99
C ALA A 269 -22.52 23.21 16.21
N ALA A 270 -22.46 23.18 14.87
CA ALA A 270 -23.00 24.24 14.03
C ALA A 270 -24.53 24.37 14.17
N LEU A 271 -25.26 23.25 14.27
CA LEU A 271 -26.69 23.24 14.54
C LEU A 271 -27.01 23.85 15.91
N HIS A 272 -26.18 23.62 16.93
CA HIS A 272 -26.34 24.22 18.25
C HIS A 272 -26.23 25.75 18.21
N GLU A 273 -25.34 26.28 17.37
CA GLU A 273 -25.18 27.72 17.11
C GLU A 273 -26.21 28.29 16.11
N ASN A 274 -27.26 27.53 15.75
CA ASN A 274 -28.30 27.89 14.78
C ASN A 274 -27.78 28.19 13.36
N LEU A 275 -26.68 27.56 12.94
CA LEU A 275 -26.14 27.71 11.59
C LEU A 275 -26.81 26.73 10.63
N SER A 276 -27.00 27.15 9.38
CA SER A 276 -27.41 26.26 8.29
C SER A 276 -26.21 25.53 7.70
N VAL A 277 -26.27 24.20 7.58
CA VAL A 277 -25.17 23.39 7.08
C VAL A 277 -25.58 22.66 5.79
N LEU A 278 -24.82 22.86 4.72
CA LEU A 278 -24.89 22.05 3.51
C LEU A 278 -23.71 21.08 3.49
N PHE A 279 -23.98 19.78 3.63
CA PHE A 279 -22.96 18.75 3.56
C PHE A 279 -22.94 18.10 2.17
N VAL A 280 -21.82 18.23 1.47
CA VAL A 280 -21.61 17.67 0.13
C VAL A 280 -20.46 16.66 0.19
N ALA A 281 -20.62 15.52 -0.46
CA ALA A 281 -19.58 14.52 -0.61
C ALA A 281 -19.62 13.90 -2.00
N GLU A 282 -18.47 13.48 -2.50
CA GLU A 282 -18.32 12.82 -3.80
C GLU A 282 -19.05 11.47 -3.85
N LYS A 283 -19.02 10.70 -2.75
CA LYS A 283 -19.54 9.34 -2.69
C LYS A 283 -20.75 9.22 -1.76
N MET A 284 -21.76 8.47 -2.20
CA MET A 284 -22.98 8.23 -1.40
C MET A 284 -22.70 7.57 -0.05
N ALA A 285 -21.75 6.64 0.00
CA ALA A 285 -21.37 5.98 1.25
C ALA A 285 -20.93 6.98 2.34
N ALA A 286 -20.30 8.10 1.99
CA ALA A 286 -19.90 9.11 2.96
C ALA A 286 -21.10 9.86 3.54
N LEU A 287 -22.08 10.22 2.70
CA LEU A 287 -23.33 10.85 3.15
C LEU A 287 -24.12 9.90 4.05
N GLU A 288 -24.26 8.63 3.66
CA GLU A 288 -25.00 7.62 4.44
C GLU A 288 -24.37 7.35 5.81
N VAL A 289 -23.03 7.29 5.90
CA VAL A 289 -22.33 7.06 7.17
C VAL A 289 -22.53 8.22 8.14
N VAL A 290 -22.44 9.47 7.66
CA VAL A 290 -22.65 10.65 8.51
C VAL A 290 -24.11 10.77 8.92
N LYS A 291 -25.06 10.57 8.00
CA LYS A 291 -26.49 10.54 8.30
C LYS A 291 -26.82 9.51 9.38
N LYS A 292 -26.36 8.26 9.23
CA LYS A 292 -26.59 7.21 10.23
C LYS A 292 -26.08 7.59 11.63
N ARG A 293 -24.99 8.35 11.71
CA ARG A 293 -24.46 8.85 13.00
C ARG A 293 -25.32 9.98 13.57
N LEU A 294 -25.81 10.89 12.74
CA LEU A 294 -26.75 11.94 13.15
C LEU A 294 -28.08 11.33 13.60
N ASP A 295 -28.60 10.32 12.90
CA ASP A 295 -29.81 9.59 13.30
C ASP A 295 -29.62 8.90 14.65
N ALA A 296 -28.48 8.23 14.85
CA ALA A 296 -28.14 7.58 16.11
C ALA A 296 -28.03 8.59 17.28
N ALA A 297 -27.65 9.83 16.99
CA ALA A 297 -27.65 10.94 17.95
C ALA A 297 -29.03 11.62 18.11
N GLY A 298 -30.06 11.16 17.39
CA GLY A 298 -31.41 11.73 17.44
C GLY A 298 -31.61 13.03 16.65
N LEU A 299 -30.69 13.36 15.74
CA LEU A 299 -30.71 14.58 14.93
C LEU A 299 -31.38 14.42 13.55
N GLU A 300 -31.97 13.25 13.25
CA GLU A 300 -32.64 12.93 11.97
C GLU A 300 -33.63 14.01 11.53
N ALA A 301 -34.43 14.53 12.47
CA ALA A 301 -35.44 15.55 12.19
C ALA A 301 -34.86 16.87 11.65
N PHE A 302 -33.57 17.14 11.86
CA PHE A 302 -32.89 18.35 11.42
C PHE A 302 -32.13 18.15 10.09
N CYS A 303 -31.97 16.91 9.63
CA CYS A 303 -31.25 16.61 8.40
C CYS A 303 -32.23 16.53 7.23
N LEU A 304 -31.98 17.20 6.10
CA LEU A 304 -32.73 17.01 4.86
C LEU A 304 -31.85 16.34 3.82
N GLU A 305 -32.20 15.12 3.42
CA GLU A 305 -31.50 14.39 2.36
C GLU A 305 -32.02 14.77 0.99
N LEU A 306 -31.11 15.24 0.14
CA LEU A 306 -31.36 15.50 -1.28
C LEU A 306 -30.59 14.47 -2.10
N HIS A 307 -31.01 13.20 -2.04
CA HIS A 307 -30.41 12.14 -2.86
C HIS A 307 -31.21 11.98 -4.17
N SER A 308 -30.50 12.05 -5.30
CA SER A 308 -31.04 11.95 -6.66
C SER A 308 -31.78 10.62 -6.94
N SER A 309 -31.48 9.55 -6.23
CA SER A 309 -31.97 8.20 -6.57
C SER A 309 -33.30 7.79 -5.92
N LYS A 310 -33.76 8.45 -4.84
CA LYS A 310 -34.97 8.05 -4.09
C LYS A 310 -36.02 9.13 -3.89
N THR A 311 -35.66 10.39 -4.14
CA THR A 311 -36.51 11.50 -3.69
C THR A 311 -37.34 12.02 -4.86
N SER A 312 -38.48 11.38 -5.09
CA SER A 312 -39.54 12.01 -5.89
C SER A 312 -39.87 13.37 -5.28
N LYS A 313 -40.26 14.35 -6.09
CA LYS A 313 -40.71 15.68 -5.63
C LYS A 313 -41.71 15.56 -4.46
N THR A 314 -42.61 14.57 -4.55
CA THR A 314 -43.56 14.19 -3.50
C THR A 314 -42.89 13.77 -2.20
N ALA A 315 -41.86 12.92 -2.26
CA ALA A 315 -41.11 12.49 -1.08
C ALA A 315 -40.38 13.66 -0.41
N VAL A 316 -39.78 14.59 -1.16
CA VAL A 316 -39.15 15.80 -0.59
C VAL A 316 -40.18 16.64 0.16
N ILE A 317 -41.34 16.88 -0.47
CA ILE A 317 -42.43 17.67 0.13
C ILE A 317 -42.94 17.01 1.42
N GLN A 318 -43.12 15.69 1.42
CA GLN A 318 -43.54 14.95 2.60
C GLN A 318 -42.49 15.01 3.72
N SER A 319 -41.21 14.91 3.36
CA SER A 319 -40.06 15.04 4.25
C SER A 319 -40.05 16.43 4.93
N LEU A 320 -40.28 17.51 4.16
CA LEU A 320 -40.40 18.87 4.70
C LEU A 320 -41.60 19.02 5.63
N ALA A 321 -42.77 18.49 5.23
CA ALA A 321 -43.98 18.55 6.05
C ALA A 321 -43.80 17.86 7.41
N GLN A 322 -43.12 16.70 7.46
CA GLN A 322 -42.81 16.00 8.70
C GLN A 322 -41.91 16.83 9.63
N ARG A 323 -40.92 17.55 9.08
CA ARG A 323 -39.99 18.39 9.85
C ARG A 323 -40.68 19.65 10.40
N LEU A 324 -41.56 20.26 9.61
CA LEU A 324 -42.39 21.38 10.08
C LEU A 324 -43.36 20.97 11.20
N ALA A 325 -43.78 19.70 11.23
CA ALA A 325 -44.64 19.14 12.26
C ALA A 325 -43.88 18.62 13.50
N TYR A 326 -42.54 18.57 13.47
CA TYR A 326 -41.72 18.02 14.54
C TYR A 326 -41.86 18.83 15.83
N ARG A 327 -41.99 18.13 16.96
CA ARG A 327 -41.99 18.72 18.30
C ARG A 327 -40.92 18.06 19.14
N PRO A 328 -40.00 18.82 19.75
CA PRO A 328 -38.94 18.24 20.56
C PRO A 328 -39.53 17.55 21.80
N PRO A 329 -38.95 16.41 22.23
CA PRO A 329 -39.37 15.75 23.46
C PRO A 329 -39.08 16.64 24.67
N THR A 330 -40.00 16.65 25.65
CA THR A 330 -39.77 17.29 26.95
C THR A 330 -38.74 16.49 27.74
N LEU A 331 -37.56 17.07 27.94
CA LEU A 331 -36.51 16.54 28.81
C LEU A 331 -36.66 17.11 30.23
N ASP A 332 -36.37 16.30 31.24
CA ASP A 332 -36.28 16.76 32.63
C ASP A 332 -34.97 17.53 32.83
N GLY A 333 -35.06 18.86 32.96
CA GLY A 333 -33.92 19.74 33.14
C GLY A 333 -33.07 19.40 34.37
N SER A 334 -33.67 18.82 35.42
CA SER A 334 -32.94 18.44 36.64
C SER A 334 -31.98 17.27 36.39
N LEU A 335 -32.40 16.29 35.60
CA LEU A 335 -31.58 15.13 35.24
C LEU A 335 -30.41 15.53 34.33
N VAL A 336 -30.66 16.42 33.37
CA VAL A 336 -29.62 16.95 32.48
C VAL A 336 -28.55 17.69 33.28
N GLN A 337 -28.96 18.55 34.22
CA GLN A 337 -28.03 19.29 35.06
C GLN A 337 -27.20 18.36 35.96
N SER A 338 -27.84 17.37 36.59
CA SER A 338 -27.12 16.40 37.44
C SER A 338 -26.07 15.60 36.68
N ASN A 339 -26.34 15.22 35.42
CA ASN A 339 -25.37 14.52 34.59
C ASN A 339 -24.22 15.43 34.17
N ALA A 340 -24.50 16.69 33.83
CA ALA A 340 -23.47 17.68 33.52
C ALA A 340 -22.54 17.91 34.72
N ASP A 341 -23.08 18.05 35.92
CA ASP A 341 -22.30 18.25 37.15
C ASP A 341 -21.41 17.02 37.46
N ALA A 342 -21.93 15.80 37.26
CA ALA A 342 -21.16 14.58 37.45
C ALA A 342 -19.99 14.45 36.46
N LEU A 343 -20.21 14.83 35.19
CA LEU A 343 -19.16 14.87 34.16
C LEU A 343 -18.06 15.90 34.51
N LEU A 344 -18.46 17.07 34.99
CA LEU A 344 -17.52 18.11 35.45
C LEU A 344 -16.68 17.63 36.64
N ALA A 345 -17.29 16.94 37.61
CA ALA A 345 -16.57 16.38 38.74
C ALA A 345 -15.52 15.34 38.29
N ALA A 346 -15.90 14.39 37.44
CA ALA A 346 -14.99 13.37 36.92
C ALA A 346 -13.82 13.98 36.12
N ARG A 347 -14.09 15.00 35.30
CA ARG A 347 -13.04 15.75 34.59
C ARG A 347 -12.06 16.39 35.56
N ASN A 348 -12.55 17.05 36.61
CA ASN A 348 -11.70 17.70 37.60
C ASN A 348 -10.82 16.69 38.36
N ASP A 349 -11.34 15.51 38.68
CA ASP A 349 -10.56 14.44 39.33
C ASP A 349 -9.43 13.92 38.44
N LEU A 350 -9.69 13.75 37.14
CA LEU A 350 -8.67 13.34 36.16
C LEU A 350 -7.59 14.42 35.98
N LEU A 351 -8.01 15.68 35.87
CA LEU A 351 -7.08 16.81 35.79
C LEU A 351 -6.21 16.92 37.06
N TYR A 352 -6.81 16.72 38.23
CA TYR A 352 -6.09 16.67 39.50
C TYR A 352 -4.98 15.62 39.45
N TYR A 353 -5.28 14.39 39.03
CA TYR A 353 -4.29 13.32 38.92
C TYR A 353 -3.16 13.67 37.93
N VAL A 354 -3.49 14.11 36.71
CA VAL A 354 -2.50 14.42 35.66
C VAL A 354 -1.58 15.55 36.10
N GLN A 355 -2.12 16.59 36.75
CA GLN A 355 -1.32 17.70 37.27
C GLN A 355 -0.34 17.23 38.35
N HIS A 356 -0.78 16.39 39.30
CA HIS A 356 0.07 15.96 40.42
C HIS A 356 1.15 14.98 39.99
N VAL A 357 0.86 14.05 39.08
CA VAL A 357 1.85 13.06 38.60
C VAL A 357 3.01 13.71 37.82
N ASN A 358 2.75 14.87 37.20
CA ASN A 358 3.73 15.62 36.43
C ASN A 358 4.53 16.65 37.24
N GLN A 359 4.25 16.82 38.54
CA GLN A 359 5.00 17.72 39.41
C GLN A 359 6.37 17.16 39.78
N ASP A 360 7.30 18.06 40.11
CA ASP A 360 8.60 17.71 40.65
C ASP A 360 8.45 17.12 42.06
N ALA A 361 9.14 15.99 42.31
CA ALA A 361 9.14 15.35 43.61
C ALA A 361 10.11 16.07 44.57
N GLY A 362 9.63 17.15 45.18
CA GLY A 362 10.43 17.95 46.12
C GLY A 362 11.66 18.55 45.45
N GLN A 363 12.84 18.42 46.08
CA GLN A 363 14.11 18.97 45.57
C GLN A 363 14.91 17.97 44.72
N THR A 364 14.30 16.86 44.29
CA THR A 364 15.02 15.78 43.59
C THR A 364 15.33 16.10 42.12
N GLY A 365 14.71 17.14 41.55
CA GLY A 365 14.85 17.50 40.13
C GLY A 365 14.27 16.45 39.17
N ARG A 366 13.40 15.55 39.67
CA ARG A 366 12.71 14.50 38.91
C ARG A 366 11.21 14.62 39.09
N LYS A 367 10.44 14.28 38.05
CA LYS A 367 8.98 14.25 38.14
C LYS A 367 8.52 13.05 38.97
N ILE A 368 7.35 13.18 39.60
CA ILE A 368 6.76 12.11 40.41
C ILE A 368 6.61 10.83 39.59
N TYR A 369 6.19 10.91 38.33
CA TYR A 369 6.11 9.73 37.46
C TYR A 369 7.47 9.07 37.19
N ASP A 370 8.57 9.83 37.04
CA ASP A 370 9.91 9.26 36.81
C ASP A 370 10.36 8.42 38.00
N ILE A 371 9.99 8.87 39.21
CA ILE A 371 10.29 8.15 40.45
C ILE A 371 9.48 6.87 40.53
N LEU A 372 8.17 6.93 40.23
CA LEU A 372 7.29 5.77 40.23
C LEU A 372 7.74 4.74 39.18
N LEU A 373 8.03 5.17 37.96
CA LEU A 373 8.53 4.32 36.88
C LEU A 373 9.90 3.73 37.22
N GLY A 374 10.83 4.56 37.70
CA GLY A 374 12.15 4.12 38.13
C GLY A 374 12.10 3.15 39.32
N SER A 375 11.09 3.23 40.18
CA SER A 375 10.84 2.25 41.23
C SER A 375 10.37 0.92 40.65
N ALA A 376 9.43 0.95 39.69
CA ALA A 376 8.92 -0.25 39.02
C ALA A 376 10.04 -1.01 38.28
N ILE A 377 10.89 -0.29 37.54
CA ILE A 377 12.03 -0.89 36.81
C ILE A 377 13.06 -1.50 37.77
N ARG A 378 13.35 -0.84 38.90
CA ARG A 378 14.32 -1.35 39.89
C ARG A 378 13.82 -2.59 40.63
N ASP A 379 12.50 -2.73 40.79
CA ASP A 379 11.91 -3.93 41.39
C ASP A 379 12.19 -5.19 40.55
N GLU A 380 12.38 -5.09 39.23
CA GLU A 380 12.71 -6.23 38.35
C GLU A 380 14.17 -6.71 38.48
N ARG A 381 15.14 -5.83 38.78
CA ARG A 381 16.59 -6.17 38.89
C ARG A 381 17.04 -6.48 40.32
N ARG A 382 16.09 -6.76 41.20
CA ARG A 382 16.31 -6.80 42.66
C ARG A 382 17.26 -7.90 43.13
N SER A 383 17.33 -9.02 42.43
CA SER A 383 18.20 -10.14 42.78
C SER A 383 19.70 -9.85 42.61
N GLU A 384 20.04 -8.77 41.90
CA GLU A 384 21.43 -8.42 41.55
C GLU A 384 22.03 -7.38 42.52
N LEU A 385 21.23 -6.79 43.41
CA LEU A 385 21.67 -5.75 44.33
C LEU A 385 22.11 -6.34 45.68
N PRO A 386 23.16 -5.78 46.33
CA PRO A 386 23.56 -6.17 47.68
C PRO A 386 22.41 -6.01 48.68
N GLU A 387 22.28 -6.95 49.63
CA GLU A 387 21.19 -6.98 50.62
C GLU A 387 20.99 -5.65 51.37
N GLY A 388 22.08 -4.93 51.67
CA GLY A 388 22.03 -3.63 52.34
C GLY A 388 21.32 -2.50 51.57
N ILE A 389 21.30 -2.58 50.23
CA ILE A 389 20.56 -1.63 49.36
C ILE A 389 19.10 -2.08 49.23
N THR A 390 18.87 -3.39 49.23
CA THR A 390 17.55 -4.01 49.13
C THR A 390 16.68 -3.76 50.38
N GLU A 391 17.29 -3.56 51.55
CA GLU A 391 16.61 -3.19 52.80
C GLU A 391 16.21 -1.69 52.88
N ALA A 392 16.81 -0.82 52.06
CA ALA A 392 16.60 0.63 52.10
C ALA A 392 15.39 1.08 51.24
N ARG A 393 14.18 0.55 51.54
CA ARG A 393 12.92 0.94 50.86
C ARG A 393 11.86 1.45 51.83
N PHE A 394 11.11 2.47 51.38
CA PHE A 394 9.85 2.91 51.98
C PHE A 394 8.72 2.01 51.49
N ALA A 395 8.48 0.88 52.15
CA ALA A 395 7.40 -0.05 51.78
C ALA A 395 6.01 0.55 52.03
N ASP A 396 5.87 1.35 53.08
CA ASP A 396 4.67 2.12 53.37
C ASP A 396 5.07 3.51 53.90
N PRO A 397 5.08 4.55 53.06
CA PRO A 397 5.56 5.88 53.44
C PRO A 397 4.80 6.49 54.61
N LEU A 398 3.54 6.10 54.81
CA LEU A 398 2.65 6.66 55.83
C LEU A 398 2.82 5.97 57.20
N GLU A 399 3.41 4.78 57.25
CA GLU A 399 3.63 3.98 58.48
C GLU A 399 5.10 3.92 58.95
N ILE A 400 5.99 4.73 58.36
CA ILE A 400 7.40 4.72 58.76
C ILE A 400 7.58 5.22 60.19
N THR A 401 8.15 4.36 61.03
CA THR A 401 8.61 4.75 62.36
C THR A 401 9.99 5.40 62.31
N LEU A 402 10.23 6.34 63.21
CA LEU A 402 11.50 7.08 63.35
C LEU A 402 12.71 6.15 63.53
N HIS A 403 12.51 4.99 64.17
CA HIS A 403 13.53 3.95 64.33
C HIS A 403 13.90 3.30 62.98
N ARG A 404 12.91 2.95 62.15
CA ARG A 404 13.14 2.33 60.85
C ARG A 404 13.85 3.31 59.90
N TYR A 405 13.47 4.58 59.96
CA TYR A 405 14.14 5.65 59.22
C TYR A 405 15.62 5.81 59.63
N ARG A 406 15.92 5.81 60.94
CA ARG A 406 17.32 5.87 61.42
C ARG A 406 18.14 4.66 60.98
N ARG A 407 17.59 3.45 61.07
CA ARG A 407 18.29 2.24 60.59
C ARG A 407 18.64 2.33 59.10
N MET A 408 17.75 2.89 58.28
CA MET A 408 18.03 3.10 56.85
C MET A 408 19.14 4.13 56.62
N LEU A 409 19.17 5.22 57.40
CA LEU A 409 20.27 6.18 57.37
C LEU A 409 21.59 5.57 57.80
N ASP A 410 21.59 4.72 58.84
CA ASP A 410 22.78 4.03 59.31
C ASP A 410 23.32 3.03 58.27
N SER A 411 22.43 2.30 57.59
CA SER A 411 22.80 1.42 56.46
C SER A 411 23.40 2.22 55.29
N ALA A 412 22.82 3.37 54.95
CA ALA A 412 23.36 4.26 53.93
C ALA A 412 24.74 4.82 54.33
N ALA A 413 24.91 5.24 55.58
CA ALA A 413 26.18 5.73 56.12
C ALA A 413 27.26 4.62 56.19
N THR A 414 26.86 3.38 56.44
CA THR A 414 27.77 2.21 56.43
C THR A 414 28.28 1.95 55.01
N LEU A 415 27.40 1.99 54.01
CA LEU A 415 27.78 1.89 52.60
C LEU A 415 28.70 3.05 52.18
N GLU A 416 28.37 4.28 52.58
CA GLU A 416 29.23 5.44 52.34
C GLU A 416 30.61 5.27 52.96
N THR A 417 30.69 4.72 54.18
CA THR A 417 31.96 4.45 54.87
C THR A 417 32.77 3.35 54.16
N GLN A 418 32.12 2.29 53.67
CA GLN A 418 32.77 1.23 52.88
C GLN A 418 33.23 1.72 51.50
N MET A 419 32.54 2.71 50.93
CA MET A 419 32.91 3.34 49.67
C MET A 419 33.95 4.46 49.82
N ARG A 420 34.20 4.94 51.05
CA ARG A 420 35.17 6.03 51.30
C ARG A 420 36.63 5.68 50.94
N PRO A 421 37.15 4.46 51.21
CA PRO A 421 38.48 4.05 50.73
C PRO A 421 38.55 3.92 49.21
N LEU A 422 37.43 3.57 48.55
CA LEU A 422 37.35 3.54 47.08
C LEU A 422 37.45 4.96 46.48
N ALA A 423 37.11 5.99 47.25
CA ALA A 423 37.22 7.39 46.82
C ALA A 423 38.67 7.93 46.82
N GLU A 424 39.61 7.32 47.56
CA GLU A 424 41.04 7.71 47.50
C GLU A 424 41.66 7.47 46.12
N PHE A 425 41.14 6.49 45.39
CA PHE A 425 41.58 6.15 44.04
C PHE A 425 40.75 6.88 42.97
N GLY A 426 39.81 7.75 43.35
CA GLY A 426 39.01 8.58 42.45
C GLY A 426 37.97 7.80 41.66
N GLN A 427 38.40 7.02 40.66
CA GLN A 427 37.52 6.15 39.88
C GLN A 427 37.70 4.69 40.30
N LEU A 428 36.63 3.90 40.20
CA LEU A 428 36.72 2.43 40.33
C LEU A 428 37.74 1.83 39.34
N ALA A 429 38.03 2.59 38.28
CA ALA A 429 39.01 2.32 37.26
C ALA A 429 40.46 2.24 37.77
N ASP A 430 40.79 2.97 38.83
CA ASP A 430 42.17 3.18 39.29
C ASP A 430 42.48 2.36 40.56
N HIS A 431 41.50 1.57 41.03
CA HIS A 431 41.65 0.77 42.23
C HIS A 431 42.63 -0.41 41.99
N PRO A 432 43.59 -0.69 42.89
CA PRO A 432 44.60 -1.75 42.71
C PRO A 432 44.01 -3.16 42.52
N TRP A 433 42.78 -3.37 42.99
CA TRP A 433 42.05 -4.64 42.86
C TRP A 433 41.02 -4.63 41.74
N ARG A 434 41.04 -3.64 40.84
CA ARG A 434 40.14 -3.61 39.68
C ARG A 434 40.30 -4.88 38.85
N GLY A 435 39.18 -5.49 38.47
CA GLY A 435 39.15 -6.73 37.70
C GLY A 435 39.34 -7.99 38.53
N PHE A 436 39.51 -7.86 39.86
CA PHE A 436 39.58 -9.00 40.76
C PHE A 436 38.17 -9.55 41.04
N GLN A 437 37.82 -10.68 40.42
CA GLN A 437 36.49 -11.27 40.52
C GLN A 437 36.38 -12.38 41.58
N ASN A 438 37.51 -12.83 42.13
CA ASN A 438 37.52 -13.94 43.08
C ASN A 438 37.38 -13.43 44.52
N VAL A 439 36.18 -13.50 45.09
CA VAL A 439 35.90 -12.98 46.45
C VAL A 439 36.38 -13.94 47.55
N GLN A 440 36.82 -15.15 47.20
CA GLN A 440 37.18 -16.21 48.16
C GLN A 440 38.65 -16.60 48.03
N ILE A 441 39.57 -15.72 48.46
CA ILE A 441 41.01 -16.07 48.54
C ILE A 441 41.24 -16.90 49.81
N THR A 442 41.82 -18.10 49.66
CA THR A 442 42.25 -18.93 50.78
C THR A 442 43.73 -18.70 51.14
N GLU A 443 44.15 -18.95 52.39
CA GLU A 443 45.56 -18.74 52.85
C GLU A 443 46.60 -19.50 51.99
N LEU A 444 46.23 -20.64 51.41
CA LEU A 444 47.09 -21.43 50.50
C LEU A 444 47.32 -20.74 49.13
N GLU A 445 46.40 -19.89 48.69
CA GLU A 445 46.51 -19.15 47.42
C GLU A 445 47.33 -17.87 47.55
N GLU A 446 47.47 -17.33 48.76
CA GLU A 446 48.28 -16.14 49.05
C GLU A 446 49.74 -16.36 48.63
N SER A 447 50.29 -17.53 48.94
CA SER A 447 51.68 -17.90 48.59
C SER A 447 51.89 -17.97 47.08
N ARG A 448 50.88 -18.47 46.35
CA ARG A 448 50.90 -18.58 44.88
C ARG A 448 50.78 -17.20 44.23
N LEU A 449 49.89 -16.35 44.74
CA LEU A 449 49.71 -14.98 44.28
C LEU A 449 51.00 -14.17 44.47
N LYS A 450 51.64 -14.26 45.64
CA LYS A 450 52.92 -13.58 45.90
C LYS A 450 54.00 -13.98 44.89
N ARG A 451 54.11 -15.27 44.55
CA ARG A 451 55.05 -15.75 43.52
C ARG A 451 54.73 -15.18 42.13
N LEU A 452 53.46 -15.21 41.71
CA LEU A 452 53.05 -14.66 40.42
C LEU A 452 53.29 -13.14 40.33
N PHE A 453 53.06 -12.40 41.42
CA PHE A 453 53.37 -10.97 41.48
C PHE A 453 54.88 -10.70 41.35
N LEU A 454 55.73 -11.53 41.96
CA LEU A 454 57.19 -11.44 41.81
C LEU A 454 57.63 -11.69 40.36
N GLU A 455 57.12 -12.76 39.74
CA GLU A 455 57.40 -13.09 38.33
C GLU A 455 56.94 -11.96 37.40
N TRP A 456 55.75 -11.39 37.65
CA TRP A 456 55.24 -10.27 36.88
C TRP A 456 56.09 -9.00 37.05
N THR A 457 56.55 -8.72 38.28
CA THR A 457 57.42 -7.58 38.58
C THR A 457 58.78 -7.71 37.89
N ASP A 458 59.37 -8.91 37.88
CA ASP A 458 60.64 -9.16 37.19
C ASP A 458 60.51 -9.05 35.67
N ALA A 459 59.39 -9.51 35.10
CA ALA A 459 59.11 -9.34 33.67
C ALA A 459 58.97 -7.85 33.29
N ILE A 460 58.27 -7.06 34.10
CA ILE A 460 58.15 -5.61 33.90
C ILE A 460 59.52 -4.93 34.01
N ARG A 461 60.36 -5.31 34.99
CA ARG A 461 61.71 -4.74 35.14
C ARG A 461 62.57 -4.98 33.89
N ARG A 462 62.59 -6.20 33.35
CA ARG A 462 63.31 -6.53 32.11
C ARG A 462 62.82 -5.73 30.91
N LEU A 463 61.50 -5.55 30.80
CA LEU A 463 60.90 -4.74 29.75
C LEU A 463 61.37 -3.28 29.84
N LEU A 464 61.36 -2.69 31.04
CA LEU A 464 61.83 -1.33 31.27
C LEU A 464 63.32 -1.16 30.96
N GLU A 465 64.16 -2.13 31.30
CA GLU A 465 65.59 -2.15 30.93
C GLU A 465 65.79 -2.15 29.41
N LEU A 466 65.07 -2.99 28.65
CA LEU A 466 65.12 -3.02 27.19
C LEU A 466 64.69 -1.70 26.57
N LEU A 467 63.59 -1.12 27.06
CA LEU A 467 63.10 0.18 26.58
C LEU A 467 64.12 1.30 26.86
N SER A 468 64.81 1.25 28.01
CA SER A 468 65.87 2.22 28.34
C SER A 468 67.07 2.14 27.42
N SER A 469 67.44 0.93 26.99
CA SER A 469 68.50 0.74 26.00
C SER A 469 68.14 1.36 24.65
N ILE A 470 66.89 1.14 24.20
CA ILE A 470 66.38 1.70 22.93
C ILE A 470 66.34 3.23 22.98
N ALA A 471 65.83 3.80 24.07
CA ALA A 471 65.76 5.25 24.26
C ALA A 471 67.15 5.90 24.23
N TRP A 472 68.16 5.28 24.85
CA TRP A 472 69.53 5.77 24.85
C TRP A 472 70.17 5.77 23.45
N GLN A 473 69.94 4.73 22.65
CA GLN A 473 70.51 4.62 21.30
C GLN A 473 69.83 5.51 20.26
N THR A 474 68.53 5.75 20.40
CA THR A 474 67.71 6.46 19.40
C THR A 474 67.39 7.90 19.75
N GLY A 475 67.51 8.29 21.03
CA GLY A 475 67.11 9.62 21.52
C GLY A 475 65.60 9.87 21.50
N SER A 476 64.78 8.82 21.34
CA SER A 476 63.31 8.90 21.26
C SER A 476 62.65 8.94 22.65
N PRO A 477 61.53 9.65 22.83
CA PRO A 477 60.74 9.58 24.06
C PRO A 477 60.17 8.17 24.29
N MET A 478 60.10 7.75 25.55
CA MET A 478 59.62 6.44 25.99
C MET A 478 58.09 6.38 26.10
N PRO A 479 57.44 5.25 25.75
CA PRO A 479 56.01 5.06 25.95
C PRO A 479 55.67 4.97 27.45
N GLY A 480 54.62 5.68 27.87
CA GLY A 480 54.19 5.81 29.26
C GLY A 480 53.04 4.89 29.67
N SER A 481 52.37 4.23 28.71
CA SER A 481 51.25 3.31 28.96
C SER A 481 51.43 1.96 28.27
N ILE A 482 50.71 0.92 28.74
CA ILE A 482 50.75 -0.42 28.13
C ILE A 482 50.19 -0.38 26.70
N VAL A 483 49.16 0.42 26.43
CA VAL A 483 48.60 0.59 25.09
C VAL A 483 49.63 1.26 24.16
N GLU A 484 50.32 2.30 24.63
CA GLU A 484 51.41 2.93 23.88
C GLU A 484 52.58 1.98 23.65
N LEU A 485 52.85 1.09 24.60
CA LEU A 485 53.88 0.06 24.47
C LEU A 485 53.48 -1.00 23.43
N GLU A 486 52.26 -1.53 23.50
CA GLU A 486 51.73 -2.48 22.51
C GLU A 486 51.71 -1.84 21.13
N GLU A 487 51.31 -0.58 21.04
CA GLU A 487 51.33 0.16 19.79
C GLU A 487 52.75 0.46 19.31
N PHE A 488 53.69 0.76 20.20
CA PHE A 488 55.10 0.90 19.86
C PHE A 488 55.66 -0.42 19.32
N CYS A 489 55.41 -1.54 20.01
CA CYS A 489 55.82 -2.87 19.56
C CYS A 489 55.17 -3.23 18.21
N ARG A 490 53.88 -2.93 18.04
CA ARG A 490 53.16 -3.12 16.78
C ARG A 490 53.79 -2.29 15.67
N ARG A 491 53.99 -0.97 15.87
CA ARG A 491 54.60 -0.08 14.88
C ARG A 491 56.02 -0.48 14.53
N VAL A 492 56.82 -0.91 15.49
CA VAL A 492 58.17 -1.45 15.25
C VAL A 492 58.09 -2.75 14.44
N SER A 493 57.12 -3.62 14.71
CA SER A 493 56.92 -4.86 13.95
C SER A 493 56.36 -4.64 12.54
N GLU A 494 55.58 -3.57 12.34
CA GLU A 494 54.99 -3.17 11.06
C GLU A 494 55.90 -2.24 10.26
N MET A 495 56.99 -1.74 10.86
CA MET A 495 57.90 -0.82 10.19
C MET A 495 58.55 -1.54 9.01
N PRO A 496 58.42 -1.02 7.78
CA PRO A 496 59.08 -1.63 6.64
C PRO A 496 60.60 -1.61 6.85
N PRO A 497 61.34 -2.60 6.33
CA PRO A 497 62.79 -2.55 6.37
C PRO A 497 63.26 -1.24 5.72
N PRO A 498 64.25 -0.55 6.29
CA PRO A 498 64.68 0.74 5.77
C PRO A 498 65.17 0.57 4.31
N PRO A 499 64.85 1.52 3.41
CA PRO A 499 65.37 1.50 2.05
C PRO A 499 66.90 1.55 2.07
N VAL A 500 67.53 0.93 1.06
CA VAL A 500 68.98 0.65 1.02
C VAL A 500 69.87 1.90 1.14
N ASP A 501 69.34 3.09 0.83
CA ASP A 501 70.04 4.38 0.89
C ASP A 501 69.47 5.35 1.95
N LEU A 502 69.11 4.84 3.13
CA LEU A 502 68.74 5.72 4.25
C LEU A 502 70.00 6.35 4.88
N ARG A 503 70.20 7.66 4.70
CA ARG A 503 71.28 8.39 5.36
C ARG A 503 70.99 8.59 6.84
N ILE A 504 71.77 7.91 7.69
CA ILE A 504 71.65 7.95 9.15
C ILE A 504 71.82 9.38 9.69
N GLU A 505 72.59 10.24 9.00
CA GLU A 505 72.75 11.64 9.39
C GLU A 505 71.42 12.42 9.35
N THR A 506 70.52 12.10 8.41
CA THR A 506 69.22 12.78 8.26
C THR A 506 68.27 12.42 9.40
N TYR A 507 68.31 11.17 9.87
CA TYR A 507 67.53 10.72 11.02
C TYR A 507 68.03 11.35 12.33
N LYS A 508 69.36 11.44 12.50
CA LYS A 508 69.98 12.14 13.64
C LYS A 508 69.69 13.65 13.63
N ALA A 509 69.67 14.28 12.46
CA ALA A 509 69.31 15.70 12.33
C ALA A 509 67.86 15.98 12.76
N CYS A 510 66.95 15.00 12.61
CA CYS A 510 65.56 15.08 13.07
C CYS A 510 65.39 14.80 14.58
N ALA A 511 66.47 14.62 15.35
CA ALA A 511 66.42 14.49 16.80
C ALA A 511 66.09 15.84 17.50
N CYS A 512 66.37 16.98 16.88
CA CYS A 512 66.05 18.29 17.44
C CYS A 512 64.66 18.80 16.99
N ALA A 513 63.97 19.49 17.88
CA ALA A 513 62.63 20.02 17.61
C ALA A 513 62.63 21.07 16.48
N HIS A 514 63.71 21.85 16.34
CA HIS A 514 63.84 22.86 15.29
C HIS A 514 63.84 22.24 13.89
N ASN A 515 64.66 21.20 13.64
CA ASN A 515 64.69 20.53 12.34
C ASN A 515 63.43 19.72 12.07
N ARG A 516 62.79 19.14 13.10
CA ARG A 516 61.45 18.54 12.94
C ARG A 516 60.42 19.59 12.56
N ASN A 517 60.49 20.80 13.11
CA ASN A 517 59.60 21.90 12.75
C ASN A 517 59.92 22.45 11.36
N LEU A 518 61.18 22.47 10.92
CA LEU A 518 61.57 22.91 9.59
C LEU A 518 61.17 21.88 8.52
N LEU A 519 61.34 20.58 8.81
CA LEU A 519 60.81 19.50 7.98
C LEU A 519 59.28 19.51 7.97
N ARG A 520 58.64 19.80 9.11
CA ARG A 520 57.20 20.01 9.20
C ARG A 520 56.76 21.25 8.42
N GLN A 521 57.51 22.34 8.41
CA GLN A 521 57.21 23.52 7.59
C GLN A 521 57.38 23.24 6.10
N VAL A 522 58.37 22.44 5.70
CA VAL A 522 58.53 22.00 4.31
C VAL A 522 57.39 21.04 3.91
N LEU A 523 57.01 20.13 4.80
CA LEU A 523 55.85 19.26 4.61
C LEU A 523 54.53 20.05 4.64
N GLU A 524 54.39 21.07 5.49
CA GLU A 524 53.25 22.00 5.54
C GLU A 524 53.23 22.89 4.30
N CYS A 525 54.39 23.27 3.72
CA CYS A 525 54.50 23.92 2.41
C CYS A 525 54.08 22.98 1.29
N PHE A 526 54.42 21.69 1.38
CA PHE A 526 53.98 20.66 0.44
C PHE A 526 52.50 20.31 0.61
N GLU A 527 51.97 20.34 1.83
CA GLU A 527 50.56 20.17 2.18
C GLU A 527 49.77 21.44 1.89
N THR A 528 50.37 22.63 1.89
CA THR A 528 49.74 23.87 1.41
C THR A 528 49.82 23.98 -0.10
N LEU A 529 50.83 23.43 -0.78
CA LEU A 529 50.84 23.27 -2.24
C LEU A 529 49.83 22.20 -2.69
N SER A 530 49.84 21.03 -2.06
CA SER A 530 48.76 20.02 -2.19
C SER A 530 47.43 20.55 -1.67
N GLY A 531 47.48 21.55 -0.78
CA GLY A 531 46.35 22.29 -0.22
C GLY A 531 45.85 23.40 -1.14
N TYR A 532 46.68 23.91 -2.04
CA TYR A 532 46.31 24.82 -3.12
C TYR A 532 45.77 24.03 -4.30
N GLU A 533 46.32 22.84 -4.56
CA GLU A 533 45.67 21.80 -5.39
C GLU A 533 44.32 21.41 -4.75
N ALA A 534 44.28 21.19 -3.43
CA ALA A 534 43.06 20.91 -2.68
C ALA A 534 42.11 22.11 -2.61
N LYS A 535 42.57 23.37 -2.61
CA LYS A 535 41.74 24.61 -2.64
C LYS A 535 41.27 24.96 -4.05
N LEU A 536 42.00 24.56 -5.09
CA LEU A 536 41.48 24.50 -6.45
C LEU A 536 40.33 23.49 -6.54
N THR A 537 40.35 22.44 -5.72
CA THR A 537 39.19 21.56 -5.46
C THR A 537 38.23 22.10 -4.38
N LEU A 538 38.65 22.87 -3.37
CA LEU A 538 37.80 23.31 -2.23
C LEU A 538 37.09 24.66 -2.47
N HIS A 539 37.54 25.47 -3.44
CA HIS A 539 36.70 26.52 -4.02
C HIS A 539 35.53 25.96 -4.82
N THR A 540 35.42 24.63 -4.86
CA THR A 540 34.21 23.96 -5.22
C THR A 540 33.30 23.65 -4.03
N ASP A 541 33.71 23.74 -2.75
CA ASP A 541 33.04 23.03 -1.64
C ASP A 541 32.05 23.81 -0.75
N ASN A 542 31.88 25.13 -0.87
CA ASN A 542 30.71 25.80 -0.25
C ASN A 542 30.47 27.22 -0.79
N LEU A 543 29.53 27.38 -1.73
CA LEU A 543 29.09 28.70 -2.22
C LEU A 543 28.07 29.40 -1.29
N ALA A 544 27.70 28.81 -0.16
CA ALA A 544 26.89 29.51 0.84
C ALA A 544 27.61 30.75 1.43
N GLY A 545 28.95 30.80 1.36
CA GLY A 545 29.76 31.94 1.79
C GLY A 545 29.89 33.09 0.78
N THR A 546 29.48 32.90 -0.48
CA THR A 546 29.65 33.91 -1.54
C THR A 546 28.40 34.77 -1.73
N ARG A 547 28.02 35.54 -0.70
CA ARG A 547 27.06 36.65 -0.85
C ARG A 547 27.66 37.89 -1.55
N TYR A 548 28.91 37.81 -2.00
CA TYR A 548 29.65 38.94 -2.58
C TYR A 548 29.98 38.82 -4.07
N LEU A 549 29.51 37.77 -4.77
CA LEU A 549 29.72 37.63 -6.21
C LEU A 549 28.41 37.92 -6.94
N GLY A 550 28.20 39.20 -7.28
CA GLY A 550 27.04 39.64 -8.04
C GLY A 550 26.99 39.05 -9.44
N SER A 551 25.99 38.20 -9.69
CA SER A 551 25.36 38.03 -11.01
C SER A 551 24.04 37.27 -10.82
N GLY A 552 22.92 37.79 -11.35
CA GLY A 552 21.58 37.19 -11.17
C GLY A 552 21.47 35.72 -11.62
N ALA A 553 22.33 35.26 -12.53
CA ALA A 553 22.39 33.87 -12.98
C ALA A 553 22.85 32.89 -11.87
N LEU A 554 23.67 33.33 -10.93
CA LEU A 554 24.10 32.52 -9.78
C LEU A 554 22.98 32.38 -8.73
N ASP A 555 22.20 33.45 -8.52
CA ASP A 555 21.01 33.40 -7.64
C ASP A 555 19.94 32.46 -8.21
N GLU A 556 19.70 32.50 -9.53
CA GLU A 556 18.81 31.55 -10.22
C GLU A 556 19.31 30.10 -10.09
N ALA A 557 20.62 29.85 -10.24
CA ALA A 557 21.20 28.52 -10.08
C ALA A 557 21.05 27.97 -8.65
N VAL A 558 21.25 28.81 -7.62
CA VAL A 558 21.04 28.43 -6.21
C VAL A 558 19.56 28.15 -5.92
N GLN A 559 18.62 28.90 -6.52
CA GLN A 559 17.19 28.61 -6.40
C GLN A 559 16.82 27.27 -7.06
N LEU A 560 17.40 26.94 -8.21
CA LEU A 560 17.21 25.64 -8.85
C LEU A 560 17.76 24.49 -8.00
N LEU A 561 18.93 24.67 -7.36
CA LEU A 561 19.50 23.67 -6.44
C LEU A 561 18.64 23.44 -5.20
N ARG A 562 18.05 24.50 -4.64
CA ARG A 562 17.06 24.36 -3.56
C ARG A 562 15.81 23.59 -4.00
N LYS A 563 15.32 23.82 -5.23
CA LYS A 563 14.20 23.04 -5.80
C LYS A 563 14.55 21.57 -6.00
N LEU A 564 15.82 21.26 -6.22
CA LEU A 564 16.35 19.88 -6.30
C LEU A 564 16.67 19.28 -4.93
N GLY A 565 16.45 20.00 -3.82
CA GLY A 565 16.71 19.53 -2.46
C GLY A 565 18.19 19.49 -2.07
N MET A 566 19.06 20.19 -2.81
CA MET A 566 20.50 20.22 -2.56
C MET A 566 20.89 21.50 -1.82
N GLU A 567 21.09 21.41 -0.50
CA GLU A 567 21.47 22.54 0.35
C GLU A 567 22.98 22.66 0.57
N GLU A 568 23.69 21.54 0.59
CA GLU A 568 25.15 21.48 0.65
C GLU A 568 25.67 20.79 -0.61
N PHE A 569 26.45 21.51 -1.41
CA PHE A 569 26.96 20.99 -2.66
C PHE A 569 28.33 21.58 -2.97
N THR A 570 29.13 20.74 -3.62
CA THR A 570 30.41 21.09 -4.20
C THR A 570 30.38 21.07 -5.74
N VAL A 571 31.20 21.83 -6.47
CA VAL A 571 31.23 21.73 -7.96
C VAL A 571 31.59 20.31 -8.42
N ALA A 572 32.45 19.59 -7.69
CA ALA A 572 32.69 18.17 -7.97
C ALA A 572 31.42 17.34 -7.76
N SER A 573 30.74 17.48 -6.61
CA SER A 573 29.48 16.78 -6.33
C SER A 573 28.34 17.19 -7.27
N LEU A 574 28.35 18.42 -7.82
CA LEU A 574 27.39 18.89 -8.81
C LEU A 574 27.60 18.20 -10.15
N MET A 575 28.85 17.97 -10.56
CA MET A 575 29.15 17.23 -11.79
C MET A 575 28.83 15.74 -11.65
N GLU A 576 29.13 15.15 -10.49
CA GLU A 576 28.70 13.78 -10.18
C GLU A 576 27.17 13.65 -10.12
N SER A 577 26.50 14.61 -9.48
CA SER A 577 25.03 14.66 -9.42
C SER A 577 24.42 14.87 -10.80
N LYS A 578 25.02 15.72 -11.64
CA LYS A 578 24.61 15.89 -13.05
C LYS A 578 24.65 14.56 -13.79
N GLU A 579 25.77 13.85 -13.72
CA GLU A 579 25.91 12.54 -14.36
C GLU A 579 24.90 11.53 -13.80
N ALA A 580 24.64 11.56 -12.50
CA ALA A 580 23.63 10.73 -11.85
C ALA A 580 22.20 11.06 -12.34
N PHE A 581 21.83 12.33 -12.44
CA PHE A 581 20.51 12.77 -12.94
C PHE A 581 20.33 12.43 -14.43
N GLU A 582 21.36 12.63 -15.26
CA GLU A 582 21.35 12.25 -16.68
C GLU A 582 21.20 10.72 -16.85
N ASN A 583 21.95 9.94 -16.06
CA ASN A 583 21.86 8.48 -16.07
C ASN A 583 20.48 8.01 -15.62
N THR A 584 19.90 8.60 -14.58
CA THR A 584 18.57 8.25 -14.07
C THR A 584 17.48 8.58 -15.09
N ALA A 585 17.53 9.76 -15.72
CA ALA A 585 16.60 10.15 -16.78
C ALA A 585 16.71 9.24 -18.01
N ALA A 586 17.93 8.88 -18.41
CA ALA A 586 18.16 7.98 -19.53
C ALA A 586 17.69 6.54 -19.24
N GLN A 587 17.89 6.04 -18.02
CA GLN A 587 17.46 4.70 -17.61
C GLN A 587 15.94 4.60 -17.55
N THR A 588 15.26 5.55 -16.88
CA THR A 588 13.80 5.54 -16.73
C THR A 588 13.09 5.68 -18.09
N ALA A 589 13.61 6.51 -19.00
CA ALA A 589 13.08 6.63 -20.36
C ALA A 589 13.27 5.33 -21.19
N ARG A 590 14.39 4.63 -21.05
CA ARG A 590 14.60 3.34 -21.75
C ARG A 590 13.60 2.27 -21.29
N LEU A 591 13.21 2.30 -20.02
CA LEU A 591 12.31 1.33 -19.41
C LEU A 591 10.83 1.56 -19.75
N GLU A 592 10.46 2.74 -20.23
CA GLU A 592 9.06 3.09 -20.55
C GLU A 592 8.39 2.09 -21.50
N SER A 593 9.10 1.67 -22.55
CA SER A 593 8.60 0.67 -23.51
C SER A 593 8.34 -0.70 -22.87
N VAL A 594 9.17 -1.10 -21.89
CA VAL A 594 9.05 -2.37 -21.17
C VAL A 594 7.89 -2.31 -20.18
N CYS A 595 7.75 -1.19 -19.46
CA CYS A 595 6.64 -0.94 -18.55
C CYS A 595 5.29 -1.00 -19.29
N SER A 596 5.20 -0.33 -20.44
CA SER A 596 4.00 -0.36 -21.28
C SER A 596 3.70 -1.78 -21.78
N ALA A 597 4.72 -2.51 -22.27
CA ALA A 597 4.55 -3.88 -22.72
C ALA A 597 4.09 -4.84 -21.60
N LEU A 598 4.56 -4.65 -20.37
CA LEU A 598 4.13 -5.42 -19.20
C LEU A 598 2.67 -5.15 -18.83
N CYS A 599 2.27 -3.88 -18.73
CA CYS A 599 0.88 -3.53 -18.42
C CYS A 599 -0.07 -4.07 -19.49
N VAL A 600 0.27 -3.94 -20.78
CA VAL A 600 -0.52 -4.48 -21.89
C VAL A 600 -0.64 -6.00 -21.82
N ALA A 601 0.46 -6.71 -21.54
CA ALA A 601 0.46 -8.17 -21.45
C ALA A 601 -0.34 -8.70 -20.25
N LEU A 602 -0.45 -7.92 -19.16
CA LEU A 602 -1.25 -8.24 -17.97
C LEU A 602 -2.66 -7.63 -17.99
N GLY A 603 -3.02 -6.87 -19.02
CA GLY A 603 -4.33 -6.21 -19.10
C GLY A 603 -4.55 -5.13 -18.05
N ILE A 604 -3.47 -4.52 -17.55
CA ILE A 604 -3.52 -3.44 -16.57
C ILE A 604 -3.70 -2.10 -17.33
N PRO A 605 -4.73 -1.30 -17.02
CA PRO A 605 -5.13 -0.15 -17.84
C PRO A 605 -4.23 1.08 -17.68
N ASP A 606 -3.51 1.19 -16.56
CA ASP A 606 -2.62 2.30 -16.25
C ASP A 606 -1.16 1.84 -16.09
N SER A 607 -0.24 2.77 -16.32
CA SER A 607 1.19 2.57 -16.10
C SER A 607 1.66 3.28 -14.84
N SER A 608 0.83 3.27 -13.78
CA SER A 608 1.22 3.79 -12.45
C SER A 608 2.37 2.98 -11.86
N ILE A 609 3.14 3.58 -10.95
CA ILE A 609 4.22 2.89 -10.25
C ILE A 609 3.68 1.66 -9.50
N ALA A 610 2.51 1.76 -8.86
CA ALA A 610 1.82 0.63 -8.25
C ALA A 610 1.50 -0.48 -9.27
N SER A 611 0.97 -0.11 -10.44
CA SER A 611 0.65 -1.07 -11.51
C SER A 611 1.87 -1.77 -12.08
N ILE A 612 2.99 -1.05 -12.22
CA ILE A 612 4.26 -1.62 -12.68
C ILE A 612 4.88 -2.52 -11.61
N ARG A 613 4.78 -2.15 -10.32
CA ARG A 613 5.20 -2.98 -9.19
C ARG A 613 4.43 -4.31 -9.18
N ALA A 614 3.11 -4.25 -9.31
CA ALA A 614 2.25 -5.42 -9.45
C ALA A 614 2.65 -6.29 -10.65
N ALA A 615 2.94 -5.66 -11.79
CA ALA A 615 3.35 -6.35 -13.01
C ALA A 615 4.69 -7.07 -12.88
N VAL A 616 5.68 -6.44 -12.22
CA VAL A 616 6.98 -7.05 -11.92
C VAL A 616 6.80 -8.26 -11.00
N VAL A 617 6.04 -8.12 -9.90
CA VAL A 617 5.76 -9.21 -8.96
C VAL A 617 5.06 -10.37 -9.64
N ALA A 618 4.06 -10.11 -10.48
CA ALA A 618 3.36 -11.14 -11.24
C ALA A 618 4.28 -11.90 -12.19
N THR A 619 5.20 -11.18 -12.84
CA THR A 619 6.18 -11.76 -13.77
C THR A 619 7.21 -12.62 -13.04
N GLU A 620 7.64 -12.22 -11.83
CA GLU A 620 8.50 -13.05 -10.97
C GLU A 620 7.82 -14.33 -10.52
N LEU A 621 6.55 -14.24 -10.13
CA LEU A 621 5.74 -15.40 -9.76
C LEU A 621 5.59 -16.37 -10.92
N LEU A 622 5.41 -15.86 -12.14
CA LEU A 622 5.36 -16.70 -13.35
C LEU A 622 6.65 -17.50 -13.56
N LYS A 623 7.83 -16.90 -13.32
CA LYS A 623 9.14 -17.58 -13.41
C LYS A 623 9.27 -18.79 -12.49
N LYS A 624 8.53 -18.83 -11.38
CA LYS A 624 8.54 -19.95 -10.42
C LYS A 624 7.77 -21.17 -10.90
N LEU A 625 6.85 -21.01 -11.86
CA LEU A 625 6.07 -22.11 -12.41
C LEU A 625 6.68 -22.61 -13.73
N PRO A 626 7.16 -23.85 -13.81
CA PRO A 626 7.70 -24.41 -15.05
C PRO A 626 6.70 -24.36 -16.21
N ARG A 627 7.17 -23.96 -17.41
CA ARG A 627 6.34 -23.84 -18.64
C ARG A 627 5.44 -25.05 -18.95
N PRO A 628 5.88 -26.32 -18.80
CA PRO A 628 5.02 -27.48 -19.06
C PRO A 628 3.75 -27.51 -18.19
N LEU A 629 3.78 -26.88 -17.02
CA LEU A 629 2.66 -26.87 -16.06
C LEU A 629 1.62 -25.79 -16.38
N TRP A 630 1.93 -24.82 -17.24
CA TRP A 630 1.01 -23.72 -17.57
C TRP A 630 -0.28 -24.21 -18.24
N SER A 631 -0.19 -25.28 -19.05
CA SER A 631 -1.35 -25.90 -19.71
C SER A 631 -2.25 -26.70 -18.75
N LYS A 632 -1.74 -27.05 -17.57
CA LYS A 632 -2.44 -27.89 -16.58
C LYS A 632 -3.19 -27.07 -15.51
N ARG A 633 -3.10 -25.73 -15.56
CA ARG A 633 -3.78 -24.82 -14.63
C ARG A 633 -5.30 -24.93 -14.77
N SER A 634 -6.01 -24.90 -13.65
CA SER A 634 -7.47 -24.82 -13.63
C SER A 634 -7.97 -24.26 -12.30
N ALA A 635 -9.16 -23.65 -12.31
CA ALA A 635 -9.76 -23.09 -11.10
C ALA A 635 -9.92 -24.11 -9.96
N ALA A 636 -10.22 -25.38 -10.29
CA ALA A 636 -10.38 -26.44 -9.30
C ALA A 636 -9.06 -26.83 -8.60
N ILE A 637 -7.92 -26.71 -9.31
CA ILE A 637 -6.59 -26.98 -8.74
C ILE A 637 -6.16 -25.84 -7.81
N PHE A 638 -6.56 -24.59 -8.11
CA PHE A 638 -6.25 -23.42 -7.29
C PHE A 638 -7.14 -23.25 -6.06
N ASP A 639 -8.08 -24.17 -5.84
CA ASP A 639 -8.94 -24.15 -4.65
C ASP A 639 -8.20 -24.78 -3.47
N GLU A 640 -8.00 -23.99 -2.41
CA GLU A 640 -7.32 -24.39 -1.19
C GLU A 640 -7.98 -25.60 -0.52
N ALA A 641 -9.30 -25.74 -0.64
CA ALA A 641 -10.05 -26.87 -0.09
C ALA A 641 -9.63 -28.22 -0.70
N ASN A 642 -9.10 -28.21 -1.92
CA ASN A 642 -8.69 -29.42 -2.64
C ASN A 642 -7.24 -29.83 -2.36
N ARG A 643 -6.48 -29.03 -1.61
CA ARG A 643 -5.05 -29.27 -1.35
C ARG A 643 -4.80 -30.57 -0.57
N SER A 644 -5.52 -30.76 0.54
CA SER A 644 -5.40 -31.99 1.34
C SER A 644 -5.78 -33.24 0.55
N LEU A 645 -6.68 -33.08 -0.43
CA LEU A 645 -7.10 -34.16 -1.32
C LEU A 645 -5.98 -34.54 -2.31
N PHE A 646 -5.23 -33.56 -2.84
CA PHE A 646 -4.02 -33.82 -3.66
C PHE A 646 -2.88 -34.45 -2.86
N GLU A 647 -2.64 -34.01 -1.62
CA GLU A 647 -1.61 -34.58 -0.75
C GLU A 647 -1.88 -36.07 -0.46
N GLN A 648 -3.11 -36.39 -0.03
CA GLN A 648 -3.54 -37.78 0.19
C GLN A 648 -3.52 -38.62 -1.08
N ALA A 649 -3.91 -38.06 -2.22
CA ALA A 649 -3.89 -38.75 -3.50
C ALA A 649 -2.45 -39.04 -3.95
N THR A 650 -1.52 -38.10 -3.73
CA THR A 650 -0.09 -38.27 -4.05
C THR A 650 0.52 -39.43 -3.26
N GLU A 651 0.25 -39.51 -1.95
CA GLU A 651 0.75 -40.59 -1.10
C GLU A 651 0.18 -41.95 -1.51
N LYS A 652 -1.14 -42.03 -1.71
CA LYS A 652 -1.82 -43.28 -2.12
C LYS A 652 -1.37 -43.74 -3.51
N ALA A 653 -1.26 -42.84 -4.48
CA ALA A 653 -0.76 -43.15 -5.81
C ALA A 653 0.70 -43.64 -5.75
N ARG A 654 1.56 -43.00 -4.95
CA ARG A 654 2.95 -43.44 -4.73
C ARG A 654 3.00 -44.85 -4.12
N ALA A 655 2.18 -45.13 -3.12
CA ALA A 655 2.10 -46.46 -2.50
C ALA A 655 1.63 -47.55 -3.49
N LEU A 656 0.62 -47.24 -4.31
CA LEU A 656 0.12 -48.14 -5.36
C LEU A 656 1.17 -48.38 -6.45
N ARG A 657 1.89 -47.36 -6.90
CA ARG A 657 3.02 -47.50 -7.85
C ARG A 657 4.13 -48.37 -7.29
N GLN A 658 4.51 -48.19 -6.02
CA GLN A 658 5.51 -49.05 -5.36
C GLN A 658 5.03 -50.51 -5.25
N SER A 659 3.74 -50.71 -4.94
CA SER A 659 3.12 -52.05 -4.92
C SER A 659 3.15 -52.69 -6.30
N ARG A 660 2.81 -51.93 -7.35
CA ARG A 660 2.89 -52.34 -8.77
C ARG A 660 4.30 -52.81 -9.11
N THR A 661 5.33 -52.01 -8.85
CA THR A 661 6.73 -52.39 -9.14
C THR A 661 7.15 -53.67 -8.40
N ARG A 662 6.75 -53.82 -7.13
CA ARG A 662 7.04 -55.04 -6.35
C ARG A 662 6.32 -56.28 -6.89
N LEU A 663 5.08 -56.13 -7.35
CA LEU A 663 4.28 -57.22 -7.91
C LEU A 663 4.72 -57.56 -9.33
N GLU A 664 5.07 -56.59 -10.18
CA GLU A 664 5.62 -56.80 -11.53
C GLU A 664 6.94 -57.58 -11.52
N ALA A 665 7.74 -57.42 -10.45
CA ALA A 665 8.95 -58.22 -10.26
C ALA A 665 8.66 -59.72 -10.03
N GLN A 666 7.47 -60.06 -9.53
CA GLN A 666 7.11 -61.43 -9.16
C GLN A 666 6.05 -62.06 -10.08
N PHE A 667 5.22 -61.24 -10.71
CA PHE A 667 4.01 -61.64 -11.43
C PHE A 667 3.87 -60.88 -12.76
N GLU A 668 3.21 -61.51 -13.72
CA GLU A 668 2.75 -60.86 -14.94
C GLU A 668 1.37 -60.25 -14.70
N LEU A 669 1.35 -58.96 -14.36
CA LEU A 669 0.11 -58.25 -13.99
C LEU A 669 -0.97 -58.29 -15.08
N GLN A 670 -0.58 -58.39 -16.35
CA GLN A 670 -1.51 -58.47 -17.49
C GLN A 670 -2.31 -59.78 -17.54
N LEU A 671 -1.82 -60.84 -16.90
CA LEU A 671 -2.45 -62.16 -16.87
C LEU A 671 -3.23 -62.40 -15.56
N LEU A 672 -3.39 -61.37 -14.72
CA LEU A 672 -4.11 -61.52 -13.46
C LEU A 672 -5.62 -61.76 -13.70
N PRO A 673 -6.21 -62.81 -13.08
CA PRO A 673 -7.65 -62.98 -12.98
C PRO A 673 -8.31 -61.85 -12.16
N SER A 674 -9.65 -61.82 -12.16
CA SER A 674 -10.42 -60.87 -11.35
C SER A 674 -10.04 -60.95 -9.86
N ALA A 675 -10.20 -59.82 -9.14
CA ALA A 675 -9.89 -59.76 -7.70
C ALA A 675 -10.66 -60.81 -6.89
N ASP A 676 -11.91 -61.11 -7.27
CA ASP A 676 -12.75 -62.11 -6.59
C ASP A 676 -12.28 -63.54 -6.86
N ASP A 677 -11.82 -63.85 -8.07
CA ASP A 677 -11.25 -65.16 -8.37
C ASP A 677 -9.92 -65.37 -7.63
N LEU A 678 -9.08 -64.34 -7.55
CA LEU A 678 -7.85 -64.38 -6.75
C LEU A 678 -8.12 -64.59 -5.25
N ARG A 679 -9.17 -63.96 -4.69
CA ARG A 679 -9.61 -64.19 -3.30
C ARG A 679 -10.13 -65.62 -3.10
N ARG A 680 -10.94 -66.13 -4.03
CA ARG A 680 -11.43 -67.53 -4.00
C ARG A 680 -10.29 -68.52 -4.05
N HIS A 681 -9.30 -68.31 -4.93
CA HIS A 681 -8.12 -69.15 -5.03
C HIS A 681 -7.23 -69.08 -3.79
N SER A 682 -7.06 -67.89 -3.19
CA SER A 682 -6.34 -67.74 -1.92
C SER A 682 -7.04 -68.47 -0.76
N SER A 683 -8.36 -68.33 -0.65
CA SER A 683 -9.18 -69.01 0.38
C SER A 683 -9.11 -70.53 0.22
N ALA A 684 -9.24 -71.05 -1.00
CA ALA A 684 -9.12 -72.47 -1.30
C ALA A 684 -7.73 -73.05 -0.96
N LEU A 685 -6.67 -72.24 -1.00
CA LEU A 685 -5.33 -72.67 -0.57
C LEU A 685 -5.16 -72.64 0.95
N ARG A 686 -5.82 -71.72 1.67
CA ARG A 686 -5.74 -71.60 3.14
C ARG A 686 -6.61 -72.61 3.89
N SER A 687 -7.80 -72.94 3.38
CA SER A 687 -8.79 -73.78 4.08
C SER A 687 -8.52 -75.27 4.02
N ALA A 688 -7.58 -75.72 3.17
CA ALA A 688 -7.23 -77.13 3.06
C ALA A 688 -6.24 -77.57 4.16
N ASN A 689 -6.38 -78.78 4.70
CA ASN A 689 -5.33 -79.50 5.45
C ASN A 689 -4.42 -80.29 4.49
N ALA A 690 -3.21 -80.67 4.94
CA ALA A 690 -2.19 -81.33 4.10
C ALA A 690 -2.72 -82.55 3.32
N PHE A 691 -3.63 -83.32 3.91
CA PHE A 691 -4.31 -84.47 3.29
C PHE A 691 -5.41 -84.05 2.29
N SER A 692 -6.25 -83.06 2.64
CA SER A 692 -7.34 -82.57 1.77
C SER A 692 -6.86 -81.77 0.55
N ALA A 693 -5.64 -81.19 0.61
CA ALA A 693 -5.07 -80.40 -0.48
C ALA A 693 -4.62 -81.24 -1.70
N LEU A 694 -4.45 -82.57 -1.52
CA LEU A 694 -4.10 -83.52 -2.59
C LEU A 694 -5.32 -83.93 -3.41
N PHE A 695 -6.51 -83.96 -2.80
CA PHE A 695 -7.77 -84.42 -3.40
C PHE A 695 -8.72 -83.28 -3.83
N SER A 696 -8.51 -82.05 -3.35
CA SER A 696 -9.29 -80.86 -3.74
C SER A 696 -8.98 -80.39 -5.17
N SER A 697 -10.00 -80.41 -6.05
CA SER A 697 -9.92 -79.84 -7.40
C SER A 697 -9.65 -78.33 -7.38
N ALA A 698 -10.25 -77.61 -6.41
CA ALA A 698 -10.08 -76.18 -6.21
C ALA A 698 -8.64 -75.79 -5.83
N CYS A 699 -7.95 -76.57 -4.98
CA CYS A 699 -6.54 -76.34 -4.66
C CYS A 699 -5.62 -76.54 -5.88
N ARG A 700 -5.92 -77.53 -6.74
CA ARG A 700 -5.13 -77.76 -7.97
C ARG A 700 -5.31 -76.62 -8.96
N GLN A 701 -6.53 -76.11 -9.10
CA GLN A 701 -6.83 -74.96 -9.96
C GLN A 701 -6.13 -73.69 -9.44
N ALA A 702 -6.19 -73.40 -8.13
CA ALA A 702 -5.50 -72.26 -7.53
C ALA A 702 -3.98 -72.31 -7.70
N LYS A 703 -3.36 -73.49 -7.55
CA LYS A 703 -1.91 -73.70 -7.83
C LYS A 703 -1.57 -73.50 -9.31
N ARG A 704 -2.46 -73.90 -10.23
CA ARG A 704 -2.27 -73.71 -11.67
C ARG A 704 -2.33 -72.23 -12.04
N VAL A 705 -3.31 -71.50 -11.51
CA VAL A 705 -3.46 -70.04 -11.70
C VAL A 705 -2.22 -69.31 -11.18
N TYR A 706 -1.77 -69.60 -9.95
CA TYR A 706 -0.56 -69.01 -9.39
C TYR A 706 0.69 -69.24 -10.26
N ARG A 707 0.87 -70.45 -10.79
CA ARG A 707 2.01 -70.78 -11.66
C ARG A 707 1.92 -70.12 -13.04
N GLY A 708 0.70 -69.88 -13.54
CA GLY A 708 0.47 -69.20 -14.81
C GLY A 708 0.80 -67.71 -14.78
N ILE A 709 0.70 -67.07 -13.60
CA ILE A 709 0.95 -65.63 -13.44
C ILE A 709 2.33 -65.30 -12.87
N ALA A 710 3.08 -66.26 -12.30
CA ALA A 710 4.35 -66.01 -11.63
C ALA A 710 5.54 -66.04 -12.60
N ARG A 711 6.45 -65.06 -12.51
CA ARG A 711 7.64 -64.95 -13.39
C ARG A 711 8.78 -65.92 -13.07
N HIS A 712 8.78 -66.52 -11.88
CA HIS A 712 9.85 -67.41 -11.41
C HIS A 712 9.37 -68.82 -11.06
N GLY A 713 10.10 -69.84 -11.52
CA GLY A 713 9.81 -71.27 -11.31
C GLY A 713 10.13 -71.84 -9.92
N VAL A 714 10.34 -71.00 -8.90
CA VAL A 714 10.70 -71.46 -7.55
C VAL A 714 9.46 -72.05 -6.85
N ARG A 715 9.59 -73.26 -6.30
CA ARG A 715 8.53 -73.91 -5.50
C ARG A 715 8.30 -73.12 -4.19
N LYS A 716 7.29 -72.27 -4.17
CA LYS A 716 6.82 -71.60 -2.95
C LYS A 716 5.89 -72.50 -2.14
N SER A 717 5.82 -72.25 -0.82
CA SER A 717 4.88 -72.95 0.05
C SER A 717 3.43 -72.58 -0.29
N ARG A 718 2.47 -73.42 0.11
CA ARG A 718 1.05 -73.16 -0.15
C ARG A 718 0.58 -71.84 0.50
N ASP A 719 1.06 -71.56 1.71
CA ASP A 719 0.71 -70.36 2.44
C ASP A 719 1.37 -69.10 1.85
N GLU A 720 2.56 -69.23 1.25
CA GLU A 720 3.16 -68.17 0.44
C GLU A 720 2.36 -67.89 -0.84
N MET A 721 1.92 -68.95 -1.55
CA MET A 721 1.07 -68.80 -2.74
C MET A 721 -0.26 -68.11 -2.39
N ALA A 722 -0.90 -68.52 -1.30
CA ALA A 722 -2.16 -67.91 -0.85
C ALA A 722 -1.97 -66.45 -0.45
N ARG A 723 -0.89 -66.11 0.27
CA ARG A 723 -0.55 -64.72 0.62
C ARG A 723 -0.30 -63.86 -0.61
N ALA A 724 0.45 -64.38 -1.59
CA ALA A 724 0.75 -63.66 -2.81
C ALA A 724 -0.48 -63.41 -3.70
N LEU A 725 -1.38 -64.40 -3.86
CA LEU A 725 -2.65 -64.20 -4.56
C LEU A 725 -3.54 -63.17 -3.87
N MET A 726 -3.56 -63.16 -2.54
CA MET A 726 -4.30 -62.16 -1.75
C MET A 726 -3.69 -60.76 -1.88
N GLN A 727 -2.36 -60.64 -1.99
CA GLN A 727 -1.69 -59.36 -2.27
C GLN A 727 -2.04 -58.82 -3.66
N CYS A 728 -2.09 -59.69 -4.69
CA CYS A 728 -2.51 -59.30 -6.04
C CYS A 728 -4.00 -58.86 -6.06
N ALA A 729 -4.88 -59.60 -5.36
CA ALA A 729 -6.29 -59.24 -5.26
C ALA A 729 -6.51 -57.88 -4.57
N ARG A 730 -5.77 -57.61 -3.49
CA ARG A 730 -5.80 -56.31 -2.79
C ARG A 730 -5.34 -55.19 -3.71
N TYR A 731 -4.21 -55.36 -4.38
CA TYR A 731 -3.71 -54.37 -5.34
C TYR A 731 -4.73 -54.03 -6.44
N LEU A 732 -5.38 -55.03 -7.05
CA LEU A 732 -6.42 -54.78 -8.05
C LEU A 732 -7.62 -54.03 -7.46
N THR A 733 -8.08 -54.42 -6.27
CA THR A 733 -9.21 -53.75 -5.59
C THR A 733 -8.86 -52.29 -5.27
N ASP A 734 -7.69 -52.05 -4.69
CA ASP A 734 -7.26 -50.71 -4.27
C ASP A 734 -7.01 -49.80 -5.48
N THR A 735 -6.51 -50.37 -6.60
CA THR A 735 -6.30 -49.65 -7.86
C THR A 735 -7.63 -49.30 -8.53
N GLU A 736 -8.58 -50.24 -8.62
CA GLU A 736 -9.91 -49.99 -9.14
C GLU A 736 -10.66 -48.95 -8.30
N ALA A 737 -10.59 -49.05 -6.98
CA ALA A 737 -11.20 -48.09 -6.06
C ALA A 737 -10.58 -46.68 -6.25
N PHE A 738 -9.26 -46.59 -6.42
CA PHE A 738 -8.57 -45.33 -6.63
C PHE A 738 -8.91 -44.69 -7.99
N ASN A 739 -8.92 -45.48 -9.07
CA ASN A 739 -9.23 -45.00 -10.41
C ASN A 739 -10.70 -44.56 -10.56
N ASN A 740 -11.60 -45.05 -9.71
CA ASN A 740 -13.02 -44.72 -9.71
C ASN A 740 -13.42 -43.62 -8.72
N ARG A 741 -12.46 -42.91 -8.14
CA ARG A 741 -12.74 -41.76 -7.25
C ARG A 741 -13.29 -40.55 -8.02
N ASP A 742 -14.58 -40.28 -7.84
CA ASP A 742 -15.28 -39.17 -8.51
C ASP A 742 -14.80 -37.78 -8.07
N ASP A 743 -14.38 -37.66 -6.81
CA ASP A 743 -13.81 -36.43 -6.26
C ASP A 743 -12.50 -36.04 -6.95
N LEU A 744 -11.59 -36.99 -7.18
CA LEU A 744 -10.35 -36.75 -7.92
C LEU A 744 -10.60 -36.47 -9.41
N LYS A 745 -11.59 -37.13 -10.03
CA LYS A 745 -11.97 -36.86 -11.42
C LYS A 745 -12.50 -35.44 -11.60
N ALA A 746 -13.33 -34.97 -10.67
CA ALA A 746 -13.87 -33.61 -10.71
C ALA A 746 -12.77 -32.54 -10.57
N VAL A 747 -11.80 -32.75 -9.67
CA VAL A 747 -10.76 -31.78 -9.35
C VAL A 747 -9.61 -31.79 -10.37
N CYS A 748 -9.14 -32.96 -10.79
CA CYS A 748 -8.04 -33.08 -11.77
C CYS A 748 -8.50 -32.84 -13.22
N GLY A 749 -9.79 -33.02 -13.51
CA GLY A 749 -10.37 -32.85 -14.83
C GLY A 749 -9.64 -33.67 -15.90
N PRO A 750 -9.18 -33.05 -17.01
CA PRO A 750 -8.51 -33.75 -18.11
C PRO A 750 -7.13 -34.32 -17.74
N ASN A 751 -6.56 -33.91 -16.60
CA ASN A 751 -5.27 -34.42 -16.12
C ASN A 751 -5.40 -35.75 -15.34
N PHE A 752 -6.62 -36.22 -15.09
CA PHE A 752 -6.84 -37.46 -14.33
C PHE A 752 -6.56 -38.70 -15.18
N ASP A 753 -5.55 -39.47 -14.77
CA ASP A 753 -5.16 -40.76 -15.34
C ASP A 753 -4.97 -41.80 -14.23
N GLY A 754 -5.97 -41.93 -13.35
CA GLY A 754 -5.97 -42.90 -12.26
C GLY A 754 -4.73 -42.82 -11.37
N VAL A 755 -4.10 -43.97 -11.10
CA VAL A 755 -2.83 -44.06 -10.34
C VAL A 755 -1.66 -43.35 -11.05
N ASP A 756 -1.70 -43.19 -12.37
CA ASP A 756 -0.62 -42.59 -13.16
C ASP A 756 -0.76 -41.05 -13.31
N THR A 757 -1.85 -40.47 -12.80
CA THR A 757 -2.04 -39.00 -12.65
C THR A 757 -0.82 -38.31 -12.02
N PRO A 758 -0.34 -37.17 -12.57
CA PRO A 758 0.83 -36.44 -12.05
C PRO A 758 0.47 -35.55 -10.84
N PHE A 759 -0.01 -36.14 -9.74
CA PHE A 759 -0.47 -35.37 -8.56
C PHE A 759 0.58 -34.45 -7.94
N SER A 760 1.87 -34.79 -8.03
CA SER A 760 2.96 -33.92 -7.55
C SER A 760 3.07 -32.61 -8.35
N GLU A 761 2.81 -32.67 -9.66
CA GLU A 761 2.81 -31.47 -10.52
C GLU A 761 1.57 -30.62 -10.26
N LEU A 762 0.40 -31.25 -10.07
CA LEU A 762 -0.84 -30.54 -9.72
C LEU A 762 -0.74 -29.86 -8.35
N LEU A 763 -0.10 -30.52 -7.37
CA LEU A 763 0.18 -29.94 -6.06
C LEU A 763 1.12 -28.73 -6.15
N GLN A 764 2.13 -28.79 -7.03
CA GLN A 764 3.02 -27.65 -7.30
C GLN A 764 2.25 -26.45 -7.89
N ILE A 765 1.30 -26.70 -8.80
CA ILE A 765 0.43 -25.66 -9.36
C ILE A 765 -0.47 -25.04 -8.28
N ALA A 766 -1.03 -25.86 -7.39
CA ALA A 766 -1.86 -25.39 -6.28
C ALA A 766 -1.06 -24.50 -5.32
N GLN A 767 0.13 -24.95 -4.88
CA GLN A 767 1.02 -24.18 -4.01
C GLN A 767 1.47 -22.86 -4.64
N TRP A 768 1.77 -22.88 -5.94
CA TRP A 768 2.08 -21.67 -6.70
C TRP A 768 0.88 -20.71 -6.73
N GLY A 769 -0.34 -21.22 -6.92
CA GLY A 769 -1.58 -20.43 -6.87
C GLY A 769 -1.79 -19.71 -5.53
N ASP A 770 -1.48 -20.37 -4.41
CA ASP A 770 -1.53 -19.77 -3.08
C ASP A 770 -0.51 -18.62 -2.94
N GLU A 771 0.72 -18.83 -3.41
CA GLU A 771 1.76 -17.78 -3.39
C GLU A 771 1.35 -16.56 -4.23
N VAL A 772 0.75 -16.79 -5.40
CA VAL A 772 0.22 -15.73 -6.28
C VAL A 772 -0.89 -14.94 -5.58
N ARG A 773 -1.83 -15.61 -4.91
CA ARG A 773 -2.92 -14.93 -4.18
C ARG A 773 -2.38 -14.06 -3.05
N HIS A 774 -1.40 -14.56 -2.29
CA HIS A 774 -0.86 -13.85 -1.14
C HIS A 774 -0.03 -12.64 -1.57
N LYS A 775 0.88 -12.79 -2.54
CA LYS A 775 1.80 -11.71 -2.93
C LYS A 775 1.16 -10.61 -3.77
N LEU A 776 0.16 -10.93 -4.60
CA LEU A 776 -0.54 -9.91 -5.37
C LEU A 776 -1.71 -9.26 -4.62
N ALA A 777 -2.05 -9.72 -3.40
CA ALA A 777 -3.09 -9.09 -2.60
C ALA A 777 -2.66 -7.72 -2.04
N SER A 778 -1.35 -7.50 -1.80
CA SER A 778 -0.81 -6.21 -1.34
C SER A 778 -0.88 -5.13 -2.42
N GLU A 779 -0.95 -5.52 -3.69
CA GLU A 779 -0.84 -4.62 -4.85
C GLU A 779 -2.21 -4.10 -5.35
N GLY A 780 -3.26 -4.21 -4.54
CA GLY A 780 -4.57 -3.61 -4.82
C GLY A 780 -5.26 -4.13 -6.09
N GLU A 781 -5.76 -3.21 -6.91
CA GLU A 781 -6.54 -3.52 -8.12
C GLU A 781 -5.67 -4.07 -9.26
N ALA A 782 -4.48 -3.50 -9.47
CA ALA A 782 -3.51 -4.00 -10.44
C ALA A 782 -3.06 -5.43 -10.11
N GLY A 783 -2.86 -5.74 -8.82
CA GLY A 783 -2.59 -7.11 -8.36
C GLY A 783 -3.72 -8.09 -8.67
N ARG A 784 -4.99 -7.66 -8.58
CA ARG A 784 -6.16 -8.48 -8.93
C ARG A 784 -6.19 -8.83 -10.42
N GLN A 785 -5.91 -7.86 -11.28
CA GLN A 785 -5.88 -8.05 -12.74
C GLN A 785 -4.71 -8.95 -13.16
N ALA A 786 -3.51 -8.69 -12.62
CA ALA A 786 -2.35 -9.53 -12.88
C ALA A 786 -2.58 -10.99 -12.45
N ARG A 787 -3.26 -11.20 -11.32
CA ARG A 787 -3.65 -12.54 -10.85
C ARG A 787 -4.63 -13.22 -11.81
N GLU A 788 -5.58 -12.49 -12.38
CA GLU A 788 -6.54 -13.04 -13.34
C GLU A 788 -5.84 -13.56 -14.60
N VAL A 789 -4.86 -12.82 -15.12
CA VAL A 789 -4.03 -13.27 -16.26
C VAL A 789 -3.15 -14.47 -15.87
N LEU A 790 -2.58 -14.48 -14.66
CA LEU A 790 -1.79 -15.63 -14.20
C LEU A 790 -2.64 -16.90 -14.00
N PHE A 791 -3.92 -16.81 -13.66
CA PHE A 791 -4.76 -18.00 -13.47
C PHE A 791 -5.50 -18.44 -14.73
N ASN A 792 -6.01 -17.49 -15.50
CA ASN A 792 -6.91 -17.75 -16.63
C ASN A 792 -6.30 -17.39 -17.98
N GLY A 793 -5.15 -16.72 -18.02
CA GLY A 793 -4.47 -16.33 -19.25
C GLY A 793 -4.00 -17.52 -20.08
N SER A 794 -4.07 -17.36 -21.40
CA SER A 794 -3.60 -18.37 -22.36
C SER A 794 -2.10 -18.63 -22.22
N VAL A 795 -1.64 -19.80 -22.69
CA VAL A 795 -0.20 -20.13 -22.72
C VAL A 795 0.58 -19.12 -23.55
N ASP A 796 0.01 -18.65 -24.66
CA ASP A 796 0.62 -17.64 -25.53
C ASP A 796 0.79 -16.30 -24.82
N GLN A 797 -0.20 -15.86 -24.04
CA GLN A 797 -0.08 -14.64 -23.21
C GLN A 797 1.01 -14.77 -22.15
N LEU A 798 1.15 -15.93 -21.52
CA LEU A 798 2.24 -16.17 -20.58
C LEU A 798 3.62 -16.23 -21.26
N ASP A 799 3.70 -16.76 -22.48
CA ASP A 799 4.94 -16.78 -23.25
C ASP A 799 5.38 -15.36 -23.60
N ILE A 800 4.44 -14.44 -23.90
CA ILE A 800 4.73 -13.01 -24.09
C ILE A 800 5.33 -12.41 -22.81
N LEU A 801 4.70 -12.64 -21.64
CA LEU A 801 5.20 -12.17 -20.35
C LEU A 801 6.59 -12.71 -20.04
N SER A 802 6.79 -14.02 -20.24
CA SER A 802 8.09 -14.66 -20.05
C SER A 802 9.15 -14.13 -21.02
N GLY A 803 8.77 -13.76 -22.24
CA GLY A 803 9.64 -13.13 -23.23
C GLY A 803 10.10 -11.75 -22.81
N ILE A 804 9.19 -10.93 -22.27
CA ILE A 804 9.53 -9.62 -21.69
C ILE A 804 10.47 -9.80 -20.49
N ALA A 805 10.18 -10.78 -19.63
CA ALA A 805 10.96 -11.05 -18.43
C ALA A 805 12.40 -11.56 -18.68
N ALA A 806 12.68 -12.03 -19.89
CA ALA A 806 13.99 -12.48 -20.33
C ALA A 806 14.88 -11.34 -20.87
N GLN A 807 14.30 -10.15 -21.09
CA GLN A 807 15.06 -8.99 -21.57
C GLN A 807 15.97 -8.44 -20.46
N PRO A 808 17.20 -7.97 -20.78
CA PRO A 808 18.09 -7.33 -19.79
C PRO A 808 17.46 -6.09 -19.14
N ALA A 809 16.58 -5.40 -19.87
CA ALA A 809 15.85 -4.24 -19.37
C ALA A 809 14.91 -4.59 -18.20
N PHE A 810 14.40 -5.82 -18.12
CA PHE A 810 13.55 -6.25 -17.01
C PHE A 810 14.31 -6.32 -15.68
N SER A 811 15.56 -6.80 -15.67
CA SER A 811 16.39 -6.79 -14.45
C SER A 811 16.73 -5.38 -13.98
N LEU A 812 16.89 -4.43 -14.91
CA LEU A 812 17.05 -3.02 -14.55
C LEU A 812 15.76 -2.45 -13.98
N LEU A 813 14.61 -2.77 -14.57
CA LEU A 813 13.29 -2.36 -14.08
C LEU A 813 13.04 -2.84 -12.64
N GLN A 814 13.41 -4.08 -12.32
CA GLN A 814 13.28 -4.62 -10.95
C GLN A 814 14.00 -3.74 -9.92
N ASN A 815 15.27 -3.41 -10.19
CA ASN A 815 16.08 -2.60 -9.29
C ASN A 815 15.50 -1.18 -9.13
N VAL A 816 15.08 -0.57 -10.25
CA VAL A 816 14.53 0.78 -10.26
C VAL A 816 13.20 0.84 -9.51
N VAL A 817 12.28 -0.11 -9.74
CA VAL A 817 10.97 -0.15 -9.06
C VAL A 817 11.10 -0.34 -7.55
N THR A 818 12.13 -1.07 -7.09
CA THR A 818 12.40 -1.22 -5.65
C THR A 818 13.02 0.02 -4.99
N SER A 819 13.60 0.93 -5.77
CA SER A 819 14.28 2.14 -5.25
C SER A 819 13.48 3.43 -5.42
N ILE A 820 12.27 3.36 -5.96
CA ILE A 820 11.38 4.51 -6.16
C ILE A 820 10.65 4.80 -4.84
N ASP A 821 10.83 6.04 -4.35
CA ASP A 821 10.17 6.57 -3.13
C ASP A 821 9.02 7.54 -3.49
N GLU A 822 8.81 7.82 -4.79
CA GLU A 822 7.73 8.67 -5.29
C GLU A 822 6.32 8.05 -5.09
N ASP A 823 5.27 8.89 -5.15
CA ASP A 823 3.87 8.47 -4.96
C ASP A 823 3.49 7.35 -5.93
N ASP A 824 3.00 6.23 -5.37
CA ASP A 824 2.56 5.04 -6.09
C ASP A 824 1.50 5.30 -7.18
N ARG A 825 0.79 6.43 -7.11
CA ARG A 825 -0.19 6.87 -8.11
C ARG A 825 0.42 7.52 -9.35
N MET A 826 1.66 8.00 -9.26
CA MET A 826 2.34 8.63 -10.37
C MET A 826 2.55 7.63 -11.51
N THR A 827 2.29 8.06 -12.74
CA THR A 827 2.52 7.23 -13.92
C THR A 827 4.01 7.20 -14.29
N TRP A 828 4.46 6.11 -14.91
CA TRP A 828 5.82 6.00 -15.39
C TRP A 828 6.19 7.11 -16.39
N GLY A 829 5.23 7.54 -17.21
CA GLY A 829 5.42 8.68 -18.12
C GLY A 829 5.66 10.00 -17.36
N GLU A 830 4.91 10.25 -16.29
CA GLU A 830 5.13 11.40 -15.41
C GLU A 830 6.49 11.30 -14.70
N LEU A 831 6.88 10.11 -14.25
CA LEU A 831 8.19 9.87 -13.63
C LEU A 831 9.34 10.15 -14.59
N VAL A 832 9.23 9.72 -15.86
CA VAL A 832 10.19 10.04 -16.93
C VAL A 832 10.27 11.55 -17.16
N GLN A 833 9.14 12.25 -17.20
CA GLN A 833 9.11 13.71 -17.33
C GLN A 833 9.74 14.42 -16.12
N LEU A 834 9.49 13.93 -14.90
CA LEU A 834 10.08 14.45 -13.68
C LEU A 834 11.61 14.31 -13.68
N HIS A 835 12.13 13.12 -13.97
CA HIS A 835 13.58 12.90 -14.02
C HIS A 835 14.25 13.70 -15.14
N ARG A 836 13.59 13.83 -16.30
CA ARG A 836 14.08 14.68 -17.39
C ARG A 836 14.14 16.14 -16.97
N SER A 837 13.08 16.66 -16.34
CA SER A 837 13.04 18.03 -15.82
C SER A 837 14.14 18.27 -14.77
N ARG A 838 14.35 17.32 -13.84
CA ARG A 838 15.45 17.38 -12.85
C ARG A 838 16.83 17.40 -13.52
N SER A 839 17.04 16.58 -14.54
CA SER A 839 18.27 16.56 -15.33
C SER A 839 18.50 17.87 -16.09
N ASP A 840 17.47 18.44 -16.72
CA ASP A 840 17.57 19.73 -17.42
C ASP A 840 17.88 20.90 -16.46
N MET A 841 17.27 20.89 -15.27
CA MET A 841 17.57 21.87 -14.21
C MET A 841 19.02 21.74 -13.73
N MET A 842 19.50 20.51 -13.47
CA MET A 842 20.88 20.27 -13.05
C MET A 842 21.89 20.66 -14.14
N ASN A 843 21.57 20.41 -15.41
CA ASN A 843 22.40 20.82 -16.54
C ASN A 843 22.56 22.33 -16.63
N SER A 844 21.48 23.09 -16.41
CA SER A 844 21.51 24.55 -16.36
C SER A 844 22.37 25.06 -15.21
N VAL A 845 22.28 24.42 -14.04
CA VAL A 845 23.10 24.73 -12.86
C VAL A 845 24.59 24.48 -13.12
N ALA A 846 24.93 23.30 -13.63
CA ALA A 846 26.32 22.90 -13.88
C ALA A 846 27.04 23.86 -14.86
N ASP A 847 26.34 24.32 -15.90
CA ASP A 847 26.88 25.26 -16.88
C ASP A 847 27.17 26.65 -16.26
N VAL A 848 26.30 27.14 -15.36
CA VAL A 848 26.54 28.40 -14.62
C VAL A 848 27.78 28.30 -13.73
N PHE A 849 27.92 27.21 -12.98
CA PHE A 849 29.07 27.02 -12.08
C PHE A 849 30.39 26.76 -12.82
N GLN A 850 30.36 26.05 -13.95
CA GLN A 850 31.54 25.83 -14.79
C GLN A 850 32.09 27.13 -15.37
N ARG A 851 31.21 28.06 -15.79
CA ARG A 851 31.61 29.40 -16.26
C ARG A 851 32.14 30.28 -15.14
N ALA A 852 31.62 30.15 -13.91
CA ALA A 852 32.10 30.90 -12.74
C ALA A 852 33.51 30.45 -12.29
N ALA A 853 33.78 29.14 -12.30
CA ALA A 853 35.09 28.58 -11.95
C ALA A 853 36.22 29.07 -12.86
N LEU A 854 35.94 29.27 -14.16
CA LEU A 854 36.92 29.76 -15.14
C LEU A 854 37.39 31.21 -14.90
N LYS A 855 36.62 32.04 -14.17
CA LYS A 855 37.00 33.43 -13.84
C LYS A 855 37.98 33.54 -12.67
N ASN A 856 38.05 32.56 -11.78
CA ASN A 856 38.93 32.58 -10.59
C ASN A 856 40.38 32.15 -10.87
N LEU A 857 40.68 31.66 -12.08
CA LEU A 857 42.04 31.26 -12.50
C LEU A 857 43.01 32.44 -12.75
N SER A 858 42.57 33.69 -12.60
CA SER A 858 43.43 34.88 -12.73
C SER A 858 44.44 35.07 -11.58
N GLY A 859 44.39 34.26 -10.51
CA GLY A 859 45.34 34.28 -9.38
C GLY A 859 46.69 33.59 -9.62
N LEU A 860 46.98 33.14 -10.84
CA LEU A 860 48.23 32.46 -11.22
C LEU A 860 49.52 33.32 -11.04
N GLU A 861 49.39 34.64 -10.92
CA GLU A 861 50.54 35.54 -10.70
C GLU A 861 51.13 35.45 -9.28
N GLU A 862 50.35 35.11 -8.25
CA GLU A 862 50.85 34.97 -6.87
C GLU A 862 51.61 33.64 -6.66
N LEU A 863 51.25 32.57 -7.39
CA LEU A 863 51.95 31.28 -7.34
C LEU A 863 53.38 31.34 -7.92
N LEU A 864 53.59 32.20 -8.94
CA LEU A 864 54.92 32.46 -9.49
C LEU A 864 55.84 33.14 -8.45
N SER A 865 55.29 34.01 -7.59
CA SER A 865 56.08 34.72 -6.58
C SER A 865 56.56 33.80 -5.44
N VAL A 866 55.80 32.74 -5.12
CA VAL A 866 56.15 31.78 -4.06
C VAL A 866 57.19 30.75 -4.56
N ALA A 867 57.12 30.37 -5.84
CA ALA A 867 58.12 29.51 -6.46
C ALA A 867 59.52 30.16 -6.51
N ASP A 868 59.59 31.49 -6.62
CA ASP A 868 60.84 32.25 -6.56
C ASP A 868 61.44 32.32 -5.14
N THR A 869 60.64 32.15 -4.09
CA THR A 869 61.12 32.11 -2.69
C THR A 869 61.68 30.73 -2.28
N LEU A 870 61.31 29.67 -3.00
CA LEU A 870 61.75 28.28 -2.77
C LEU A 870 63.00 27.89 -3.57
N ARG A 871 63.39 28.69 -4.56
CA ARG A 871 64.67 28.60 -5.27
C ARG A 871 65.78 29.27 -4.46
#